data_AF-A0A9D6F148-F1
#
_entry.id   AF-A0A9D6F148-F1
#
_cell.length_a   1.000
_cell.length_b   1.000
_cell.length_c   1.000
_cell.angle_alpha   90.00
_cell.angle_beta   90.00
_cell.angle_gamma   90.00
#
_symmetry.space_group_name_H-M   'P 1'
#
loop_
_entity.id
_entity.type
_entity.pdbx_description
1 polymer ?
#
loop_
_entity_poly.entity_id
_entity_poly.type
_entity_poly.pdbx_seq_one_letter_code
_entity_poly.pdbx_strand_id
1 'polypeptide(L)'
;MTTGSLVVSAADCHPGLPTVVRSAQSGLWSAPATWAGGKVPGVGARVLIREGHRIVYDLHSDQAIRGINIAGILSFATDKDTRLDVGLIRIQAGEEYSEEGFDCDAHVAPSDTTRPRPALEVGTPAAPISARHKSLIRLTYFTGMDKDSCPAIVCCGGRMDFHGSPMSRTWVKLGSTATKGAKTITLTEKVEGWRVGDRIIVTATQSNHKTSGTRRPNQRTQDVFTEERVIMALRGTELTLDKELTHEHRGTGDYRGAVANLSRNVVIESADPKGLRGHTMYHRGSAGAITYAEFRHLGKEGLLGRYALHFHLCGDTMRGSYVQGASIWDSHNRWLTIHGTNYLVVRDCIGYQSVGHGFFFEDGTEVYNVLDRNLAVQAYLGKKLPKQVHVDDTNDGAGFWWANSLNTFTRNCSCENDRYGFRYDARPIVSRAASVTFRIQQPDGTKRPIDIRTLPFVRFEDNEAHCDGAYGLNLGNGVERVGPDRRHPFVIRGMKIWDTHLAFVPAPPCVLVEDMRIFNTIYGVHVPNYDHHVYRNMHMIDVLGEPFNRGHDDRSIQYGPLTVDGLTFEGKCANPLIQISDDNPTGTAVSHFKNVKVVNRPQKWSKYTLVNLGVSPRPGPKTPLGVPIYLHDYYGPGRHAKVVSSRAKDLIGDGNQYRAAPPLTGTNRAWPKSANSSSPTCSIPSTICLRLP
;
A
#
# COMPACT_ATOMS: atom_id res chain seq x y z
N MET A 1 -12.17 -23.79 61.79
CA MET A 1 -13.43 -23.19 61.34
C MET A 1 -13.11 -22.32 60.14
N THR A 2 -13.32 -22.86 58.95
CA THR A 2 -12.99 -22.27 57.65
C THR A 2 -14.29 -22.04 56.90
N THR A 3 -14.67 -20.78 56.70
CA THR A 3 -15.86 -20.41 55.92
C THR A 3 -15.44 -20.16 54.48
N GLY A 4 -15.71 -21.15 53.62
CA GLY A 4 -15.61 -21.01 52.17
C GLY A 4 -16.81 -20.22 51.63
N SER A 5 -16.54 -19.16 50.87
CA SER A 5 -17.56 -18.46 50.10
C SER A 5 -17.49 -18.96 48.66
N LEU A 6 -18.55 -19.65 48.21
CA LEU A 6 -18.80 -19.96 46.81
C LEU A 6 -19.03 -18.64 46.06
N VAL A 7 -18.11 -18.28 45.17
CA VAL A 7 -18.38 -17.28 44.13
C VAL A 7 -19.06 -18.00 42.98
N VAL A 8 -20.38 -17.87 42.90
CA VAL A 8 -21.15 -18.23 41.71
C VAL A 8 -20.80 -17.21 40.62
N SER A 9 -20.20 -17.69 39.53
CA SER A 9 -20.00 -16.93 38.30
C SER A 9 -21.35 -16.47 37.76
N ALA A 10 -21.54 -15.16 37.66
CA ALA A 10 -22.67 -14.56 36.95
C ALA A 10 -22.47 -14.70 35.44
N ALA A 11 -22.65 -15.92 34.94
CA ALA A 11 -22.99 -16.17 33.54
C ALA A 11 -24.52 -16.32 33.45
N ASP A 12 -25.10 -15.75 32.40
CA ASP A 12 -26.51 -15.83 32.04
C ASP A 12 -27.51 -15.08 32.94
N CYS A 13 -27.70 -13.79 32.66
CA CYS A 13 -29.04 -13.17 32.68
C CYS A 13 -29.02 -11.80 31.97
N HIS A 14 -29.03 -11.81 30.64
CA HIS A 14 -29.71 -10.73 29.90
C HIS A 14 -31.16 -11.18 29.71
N PRO A 15 -32.12 -10.70 30.52
CA PRO A 15 -33.51 -11.09 30.37
C PRO A 15 -34.00 -10.67 28.98
N GLY A 16 -34.35 -11.65 28.14
CA GLY A 16 -34.99 -11.45 26.84
C GLY A 16 -34.26 -11.96 25.58
N LEU A 17 -33.04 -12.50 25.66
CA LEU A 17 -32.35 -13.05 24.46
C LEU A 17 -32.73 -14.53 24.19
N PRO A 18 -33.00 -14.93 22.92
CA PRO A 18 -33.37 -16.32 22.55
C PRO A 18 -32.31 -17.33 22.98
N THR A 19 -32.66 -18.54 23.44
CA THR A 19 -31.66 -19.57 23.79
C THR A 19 -30.72 -19.92 22.63
N VAL A 20 -29.49 -20.33 22.96
CA VAL A 20 -28.49 -20.70 21.93
C VAL A 20 -28.87 -22.04 21.29
N VAL A 21 -29.13 -22.03 19.98
CA VAL A 21 -29.39 -23.22 19.17
C VAL A 21 -28.07 -23.91 18.86
N ARG A 22 -27.95 -25.18 19.24
CA ARG A 22 -26.71 -25.97 19.07
C ARG A 22 -26.89 -27.02 17.98
N SER A 23 -25.84 -27.27 17.19
CA SER A 23 -25.84 -28.42 16.27
C SER A 23 -25.90 -29.74 17.05
N ALA A 24 -26.78 -30.66 16.66
CA ALA A 24 -26.89 -32.01 17.19
C ALA A 24 -25.99 -33.03 16.46
N GLN A 25 -25.73 -32.81 15.17
CA GLN A 25 -24.85 -33.62 14.33
C GLN A 25 -24.39 -32.81 13.11
N SER A 26 -23.44 -33.35 12.33
CA SER A 26 -23.10 -32.83 11.01
C SER A 26 -24.27 -32.95 10.04
N GLY A 27 -24.44 -31.99 9.12
CA GLY A 27 -25.54 -32.00 8.17
C GLY A 27 -25.76 -30.68 7.44
N LEU A 28 -26.86 -30.59 6.69
CA LEU A 28 -27.29 -29.35 6.06
C LEU A 28 -27.86 -28.39 7.09
N TRP A 29 -27.63 -27.09 6.92
CA TRP A 29 -28.26 -26.06 7.76
C TRP A 29 -29.78 -26.14 7.67
N SER A 30 -30.32 -26.40 6.48
CA SER A 30 -31.75 -26.54 6.22
C SER A 30 -32.43 -27.75 6.89
N ALA A 31 -31.66 -28.75 7.34
CA ALA A 31 -32.23 -29.99 7.87
C ALA A 31 -32.55 -29.87 9.37
N PRO A 32 -33.82 -30.11 9.81
CA PRO A 32 -34.19 -30.08 11.22
C PRO A 32 -33.33 -31.00 12.11
N ALA A 33 -32.95 -32.17 11.60
CA ALA A 33 -32.15 -33.17 12.32
C ALA A 33 -30.71 -32.70 12.64
N THR A 34 -30.22 -31.65 11.95
CA THR A 34 -28.90 -31.04 12.23
C THR A 34 -28.89 -30.31 13.57
N TRP A 35 -30.05 -29.89 14.08
CA TRP A 35 -30.15 -28.97 15.22
C TRP A 35 -30.75 -29.64 16.45
N ALA A 36 -30.19 -29.35 17.62
CA ALA A 36 -30.73 -29.81 18.90
C ALA A 36 -32.16 -29.26 19.07
N GLY A 37 -33.10 -30.15 19.39
CA GLY A 37 -34.52 -29.81 19.46
C GLY A 37 -35.26 -29.80 18.11
N GLY A 38 -34.61 -30.18 17.01
CA GLY A 38 -35.27 -30.41 15.72
C GLY A 38 -35.80 -29.14 15.04
N LYS A 39 -35.25 -27.96 15.36
CA LYS A 39 -35.68 -26.68 14.79
C LYS A 39 -34.50 -25.98 14.10
N VAL A 40 -34.68 -25.66 12.83
CA VAL A 40 -33.71 -24.87 12.04
C VAL A 40 -33.60 -23.46 12.63
N PRO A 41 -32.39 -22.90 12.81
CA PRO A 41 -32.20 -21.54 13.26
C PRO A 41 -32.91 -20.54 12.34
N GLY A 42 -33.80 -19.73 12.93
CA GLY A 42 -34.53 -18.66 12.24
C GLY A 42 -34.05 -17.26 12.65
N VAL A 43 -34.87 -16.25 12.36
CA VAL A 43 -34.57 -14.83 12.63
C VAL A 43 -34.11 -14.60 14.07
N GLY A 44 -33.00 -13.88 14.23
CA GLY A 44 -32.46 -13.48 15.53
C GLY A 44 -31.85 -14.63 16.35
N ALA A 45 -31.74 -15.84 15.78
CA ALA A 45 -31.16 -16.98 16.47
C ALA A 45 -29.71 -16.73 16.86
N ARG A 46 -29.34 -17.23 18.05
CA ARG A 46 -27.96 -17.38 18.50
C ARG A 46 -27.56 -18.83 18.22
N VAL A 47 -26.53 -19.06 17.42
CA VAL A 47 -26.16 -20.39 16.93
C VAL A 47 -24.77 -20.76 17.43
N LEU A 48 -24.61 -22.02 17.87
CA LEU A 48 -23.31 -22.63 18.12
C LEU A 48 -23.18 -23.93 17.34
N ILE A 49 -22.17 -23.99 16.47
CA ILE A 49 -21.76 -25.21 15.78
C ILE A 49 -20.69 -25.89 16.63
N ARG A 50 -21.05 -27.06 17.17
CA ARG A 50 -20.23 -27.82 18.12
C ARG A 50 -18.95 -28.36 17.52
N GLU A 51 -17.95 -28.60 18.37
CA GLU A 51 -16.73 -29.29 17.99
C GLU A 51 -17.03 -30.64 17.31
N GLY A 52 -16.26 -30.97 16.27
CA GLY A 52 -16.45 -32.21 15.49
C GLY A 52 -17.63 -32.21 14.52
N HIS A 53 -18.53 -31.22 14.56
CA HIS A 53 -19.63 -31.13 13.61
C HIS A 53 -19.25 -30.28 12.39
N ARG A 54 -19.72 -30.69 11.21
CA ARG A 54 -19.65 -29.92 9.96
C ARG A 54 -21.05 -29.59 9.48
N ILE A 55 -21.37 -28.31 9.42
CA ILE A 55 -22.65 -27.80 8.91
C ILE A 55 -22.44 -27.19 7.53
N VAL A 56 -23.29 -27.57 6.57
CA VAL A 56 -23.30 -26.98 5.23
C VAL A 56 -24.42 -25.96 5.15
N TYR A 57 -24.09 -24.67 5.04
CA TYR A 57 -25.06 -23.62 4.77
C TYR A 57 -25.53 -23.71 3.31
N ASP A 58 -26.78 -24.11 3.12
CA ASP A 58 -27.38 -24.45 1.82
C ASP A 58 -28.61 -23.60 1.48
N LEU A 59 -28.77 -22.46 2.15
CA LEU A 59 -29.93 -21.59 2.03
C LEU A 59 -29.61 -20.28 1.30
N HIS A 60 -30.60 -19.77 0.58
CA HIS A 60 -30.67 -18.38 0.14
C HIS A 60 -31.73 -17.66 0.97
N SER A 61 -31.34 -17.10 2.12
CA SER A 61 -32.26 -16.55 3.11
C SER A 61 -31.91 -15.11 3.48
N ASP A 62 -32.93 -14.26 3.63
CA ASP A 62 -32.82 -12.92 4.21
C ASP A 62 -33.22 -12.88 5.70
N GLN A 63 -33.50 -14.05 6.29
CA GLN A 63 -33.74 -14.16 7.73
C GLN A 63 -32.43 -13.98 8.49
N ALA A 64 -32.22 -12.76 8.98
CA ALA A 64 -30.97 -12.41 9.65
C ALA A 64 -30.78 -13.22 10.95
N ILE A 65 -29.62 -13.88 11.07
CA ILE A 65 -29.17 -14.60 12.26
C ILE A 65 -28.44 -13.64 13.18
N ARG A 66 -28.70 -13.68 14.49
CA ARG A 66 -28.06 -12.76 15.43
C ARG A 66 -26.56 -13.04 15.49
N GLY A 67 -26.16 -14.27 15.77
CA GLY A 67 -24.75 -14.64 15.78
C GLY A 67 -24.53 -16.13 15.62
N ILE A 68 -23.35 -16.49 15.11
CA ILE A 68 -22.90 -17.87 14.87
C ILE A 68 -21.51 -18.02 15.48
N ASN A 69 -21.40 -18.81 16.55
CA ASN A 69 -20.13 -19.32 17.05
C ASN A 69 -19.81 -20.65 16.35
N ILE A 70 -18.64 -20.74 15.76
CA ILE A 70 -18.15 -21.91 15.03
C ILE A 70 -17.01 -22.54 15.81
N ALA A 71 -17.31 -23.61 16.52
CA ALA A 71 -16.32 -24.50 17.18
C ALA A 71 -15.99 -25.73 16.31
N GLY A 72 -16.95 -26.17 15.49
CA GLY A 72 -16.75 -27.13 14.42
C GLY A 72 -16.45 -26.46 13.08
N ILE A 73 -17.17 -26.84 12.03
CA ILE A 73 -17.00 -26.27 10.68
C ILE A 73 -18.34 -25.77 10.15
N LEU A 74 -18.36 -24.53 9.63
CA LEU A 74 -19.42 -24.03 8.77
C LEU A 74 -18.88 -23.89 7.35
N SER A 75 -19.40 -24.71 6.43
CA SER A 75 -19.08 -24.61 5.00
C SER A 75 -20.28 -24.13 4.21
N PHE A 76 -20.09 -23.40 3.12
CA PHE A 76 -21.18 -22.99 2.24
C PHE A 76 -21.32 -23.95 1.06
N ALA A 77 -22.55 -24.21 0.63
CA ALA A 77 -22.81 -24.98 -0.58
C ALA A 77 -22.14 -24.32 -1.80
N THR A 78 -21.41 -25.11 -2.59
CA THR A 78 -20.60 -24.61 -3.73
C THR A 78 -21.36 -24.70 -5.08
N ASP A 79 -22.53 -25.34 -5.06
CA ASP A 79 -23.32 -25.78 -6.21
C ASP A 79 -24.70 -25.09 -6.32
N LYS A 80 -24.96 -24.08 -5.48
CA LYS A 80 -26.17 -23.26 -5.50
C LYS A 80 -25.91 -21.88 -4.93
N ASP A 81 -26.85 -20.97 -5.18
CA ASP A 81 -26.80 -19.64 -4.56
C ASP A 81 -27.07 -19.72 -3.07
N THR A 82 -26.27 -19.00 -2.29
CA THR A 82 -26.43 -18.91 -0.84
C THR A 82 -26.42 -17.46 -0.40
N ARG A 83 -27.26 -17.12 0.57
CA ARG A 83 -27.28 -15.81 1.21
C ARG A 83 -27.48 -16.01 2.71
N LEU A 84 -26.54 -15.50 3.50
CA LEU A 84 -26.61 -15.44 4.95
C LEU A 84 -26.54 -13.98 5.42
N ASP A 85 -27.64 -13.50 5.98
CA ASP A 85 -27.66 -12.23 6.72
C ASP A 85 -27.32 -12.54 8.20
N VAL A 86 -26.30 -11.89 8.77
CA VAL A 86 -25.79 -12.26 10.10
C VAL A 86 -25.16 -11.09 10.86
N GLY A 87 -25.36 -11.03 12.18
CA GLY A 87 -24.71 -10.03 13.04
C GLY A 87 -23.25 -10.33 13.33
N LEU A 88 -22.96 -11.53 13.85
CA LEU A 88 -21.58 -11.95 14.14
C LEU A 88 -21.34 -13.37 13.65
N ILE A 89 -20.24 -13.58 12.95
CA ILE A 89 -19.64 -14.91 12.81
C ILE A 89 -18.34 -14.92 13.61
N ARG A 90 -18.27 -15.77 14.64
CA ARG A 90 -17.08 -15.95 15.47
C ARG A 90 -16.54 -17.37 15.29
N ILE A 91 -15.30 -17.49 14.82
CA ILE A 91 -14.64 -18.78 14.58
C ILE A 91 -13.62 -18.99 15.70
N GLN A 92 -13.94 -19.86 16.65
CA GLN A 92 -13.13 -20.09 17.84
C GLN A 92 -13.43 -21.48 18.41
N ALA A 93 -12.40 -22.15 18.95
CA ALA A 93 -12.58 -23.40 19.65
C ALA A 93 -13.35 -23.19 20.97
N GLY A 94 -14.03 -24.21 21.46
CA GLY A 94 -14.83 -24.16 22.68
C GLY A 94 -16.34 -24.03 22.44
N GLU A 95 -17.10 -24.42 23.46
CA GLU A 95 -18.56 -24.61 23.41
C GLU A 95 -19.35 -23.42 24.02
N GLU A 96 -18.66 -22.30 24.26
CA GLU A 96 -19.23 -21.07 24.80
C GLU A 96 -19.62 -20.11 23.68
N TYR A 97 -20.81 -19.52 23.81
CA TYR A 97 -21.31 -18.52 22.88
C TYR A 97 -20.95 -17.11 23.38
N SER A 98 -20.48 -16.25 22.49
CA SER A 98 -20.10 -14.87 22.80
C SER A 98 -20.45 -13.94 21.65
N GLU A 99 -20.89 -12.72 21.97
CA GLU A 99 -21.18 -11.65 21.00
C GLU A 99 -20.06 -10.60 20.92
N GLU A 100 -18.85 -10.95 21.36
CA GLU A 100 -17.67 -10.09 21.21
C GLU A 100 -17.12 -10.18 19.77
N GLY A 101 -17.15 -9.05 19.06
CA GLY A 101 -16.79 -8.96 17.64
C GLY A 101 -15.42 -8.33 17.35
N PHE A 102 -14.56 -8.19 18.37
CA PHE A 102 -13.23 -7.63 18.18
C PHE A 102 -12.15 -8.36 18.99
N ASP A 103 -12.27 -8.39 20.32
CA ASP A 103 -11.24 -9.00 21.17
C ASP A 103 -11.47 -10.52 21.30
N CYS A 104 -10.47 -11.30 20.91
CA CYS A 104 -10.38 -12.69 21.31
C CYS A 104 -9.61 -12.73 22.63
N ASP A 105 -10.13 -13.37 23.68
CA ASP A 105 -9.45 -13.47 24.97
C ASP A 105 -7.95 -13.73 24.78
N ALA A 106 -7.09 -12.91 25.39
CA ALA A 106 -5.63 -12.94 25.21
C ALA A 106 -4.98 -14.29 25.57
N HIS A 107 -5.78 -15.23 26.09
CA HIS A 107 -5.46 -16.60 26.48
C HIS A 107 -5.90 -17.66 25.45
N VAL A 108 -6.10 -17.33 24.15
CA VAL A 108 -6.22 -18.39 23.13
C VAL A 108 -4.98 -19.28 23.24
N ALA A 109 -5.17 -20.49 23.78
CA ALA A 109 -4.12 -21.47 23.89
C ALA A 109 -3.50 -21.71 22.50
N PRO A 110 -2.20 -22.01 22.40
CA PRO A 110 -1.60 -22.39 21.13
C PRO A 110 -2.46 -23.46 20.46
N SER A 111 -2.75 -23.32 19.16
CA SER A 111 -3.64 -24.26 18.48
C SER A 111 -3.11 -25.67 18.66
N ASP A 112 -3.88 -26.54 19.30
CA ASP A 112 -3.57 -27.97 19.37
C ASP A 112 -3.63 -28.52 17.94
N THR A 113 -2.47 -28.77 17.35
CA THR A 113 -2.34 -29.27 15.97
C THR A 113 -2.90 -30.67 15.79
N THR A 114 -3.23 -31.37 16.88
CA THR A 114 -3.84 -32.71 16.84
C THR A 114 -5.36 -32.67 16.72
N ARG A 115 -5.99 -31.51 16.93
CA ARG A 115 -7.45 -31.34 16.82
C ARG A 115 -7.82 -30.60 15.54
N PRO A 116 -8.94 -30.97 14.88
CA PRO A 116 -9.48 -30.18 13.77
C PRO A 116 -9.74 -28.75 14.22
N ARG A 117 -9.21 -27.80 13.45
CA ARG A 117 -9.38 -26.37 13.73
C ARG A 117 -10.81 -25.93 13.38
N PRO A 118 -11.47 -25.10 14.20
CA PRO A 118 -12.74 -24.51 13.81
C PRO A 118 -12.62 -23.72 12.52
N ALA A 119 -13.58 -23.86 11.60
CA ALA A 119 -13.43 -23.31 10.25
C ALA A 119 -14.71 -22.68 9.69
N LEU A 120 -14.57 -21.52 9.04
CA LEU A 120 -15.52 -20.97 8.09
C LEU A 120 -14.99 -21.20 6.67
N GLU A 121 -15.72 -21.95 5.85
CA GLU A 121 -15.32 -22.32 4.49
C GLU A 121 -16.36 -21.85 3.47
N VAL A 122 -16.14 -20.69 2.85
CA VAL A 122 -16.94 -20.23 1.70
C VAL A 122 -16.23 -20.65 0.41
N GLY A 123 -16.39 -21.93 0.07
CA GLY A 123 -15.55 -22.60 -0.93
C GLY A 123 -14.17 -22.96 -0.38
N THR A 124 -13.40 -23.70 -1.18
CA THR A 124 -12.01 -24.09 -0.88
C THR A 124 -11.14 -23.88 -2.12
N PRO A 125 -9.79 -23.92 -2.01
CA PRO A 125 -8.93 -23.82 -3.20
C PRO A 125 -9.22 -24.91 -4.25
N ALA A 126 -9.58 -26.12 -3.79
CA ALA A 126 -9.89 -27.26 -4.67
C ALA A 126 -11.34 -27.25 -5.18
N ALA A 127 -12.25 -26.61 -4.46
CA ALA A 127 -13.66 -26.49 -4.79
C ALA A 127 -14.17 -25.08 -4.45
N PRO A 128 -13.80 -24.06 -5.25
CA PRO A 128 -14.31 -22.70 -5.06
C PRO A 128 -15.82 -22.64 -5.35
N ILE A 129 -16.49 -21.57 -4.91
CA ILE A 129 -17.87 -21.31 -5.33
C ILE A 129 -17.88 -21.18 -6.86
N SER A 130 -18.67 -22.05 -7.49
CA SER A 130 -18.79 -22.16 -8.94
C SER A 130 -19.18 -20.83 -9.57
N ALA A 131 -18.67 -20.58 -10.78
CA ALA A 131 -18.96 -19.41 -11.57
C ALA A 131 -20.46 -19.15 -11.75
N ARG A 132 -21.28 -20.20 -11.76
CA ARG A 132 -22.73 -20.10 -11.95
C ARG A 132 -23.49 -19.67 -10.71
N HIS A 133 -22.85 -19.64 -9.55
CA HIS A 133 -23.49 -19.41 -8.27
C HIS A 133 -22.85 -18.26 -7.50
N LYS A 134 -23.65 -17.63 -6.65
CA LYS A 134 -23.24 -16.56 -5.76
C LYS A 134 -23.38 -16.99 -4.29
N SER A 135 -22.33 -16.74 -3.52
CA SER A 135 -22.37 -16.81 -2.06
C SER A 135 -22.27 -15.42 -1.47
N LEU A 136 -23.28 -15.02 -0.71
CA LEU A 136 -23.37 -13.71 -0.06
C LEU A 136 -23.41 -13.88 1.46
N ILE A 137 -22.49 -13.23 2.16
CA ILE A 137 -22.60 -12.97 3.60
C ILE A 137 -22.87 -11.47 3.79
N ARG A 138 -24.01 -11.14 4.38
CA ARG A 138 -24.44 -9.78 4.64
C ARG A 138 -24.44 -9.48 6.14
N LEU A 139 -23.48 -8.65 6.55
CA LEU A 139 -23.29 -8.23 7.93
C LEU A 139 -24.39 -7.26 8.36
N THR A 140 -25.22 -7.71 9.30
CA THR A 140 -26.47 -7.05 9.71
C THR A 140 -26.43 -6.74 11.19
N TYR A 141 -26.45 -5.46 11.55
CA TYR A 141 -26.44 -5.06 12.96
C TYR A 141 -27.74 -5.43 13.68
N PHE A 142 -27.62 -5.96 14.90
CA PHE A 142 -28.76 -6.19 15.81
C PHE A 142 -28.69 -5.28 17.01
N THR A 143 -29.84 -4.72 17.41
CA THR A 143 -29.95 -3.98 18.67
C THR A 143 -29.50 -4.84 19.85
N GLY A 144 -28.75 -4.23 20.76
CA GLY A 144 -28.16 -4.89 21.93
C GLY A 144 -26.78 -5.52 21.68
N MET A 145 -26.29 -5.54 20.44
CA MET A 145 -24.86 -5.81 20.18
C MET A 145 -24.02 -4.56 20.42
N ASP A 146 -22.73 -4.75 20.69
CA ASP A 146 -21.78 -3.65 20.69
C ASP A 146 -21.60 -3.11 19.26
N LYS A 147 -21.87 -1.82 19.09
CA LYS A 147 -21.79 -1.10 17.81
C LYS A 147 -20.37 -0.97 17.28
N ASP A 148 -19.37 -1.01 18.18
CA ASP A 148 -17.98 -0.83 17.83
C ASP A 148 -17.34 -2.14 17.34
N SER A 149 -17.81 -3.28 17.84
CA SER A 149 -17.32 -4.61 17.47
C SER A 149 -18.25 -5.39 16.52
N CYS A 150 -19.54 -5.05 16.40
CA CYS A 150 -20.49 -5.75 15.53
C CYS A 150 -21.18 -4.80 14.53
N PRO A 151 -21.63 -5.29 13.35
CA PRO A 151 -21.54 -6.67 12.91
C PRO A 151 -20.15 -7.03 12.39
N ALA A 152 -19.77 -8.30 12.44
CA ALA A 152 -18.41 -8.71 12.08
C ALA A 152 -18.28 -10.19 11.68
N ILE A 153 -17.15 -10.50 11.04
CA ILE A 153 -16.61 -11.87 10.96
C ILE A 153 -15.25 -11.86 11.65
N VAL A 154 -15.09 -12.64 12.72
CA VAL A 154 -13.84 -12.70 13.49
C VAL A 154 -13.36 -14.13 13.60
N CYS A 155 -12.14 -14.36 13.14
CA CYS A 155 -11.44 -15.63 13.28
C CYS A 155 -10.45 -15.54 14.44
N CYS A 156 -10.68 -16.29 15.52
CA CYS A 156 -9.91 -16.32 16.76
C CYS A 156 -9.17 -17.66 16.91
N GLY A 157 -8.00 -17.81 16.28
CA GLY A 157 -7.24 -19.07 16.29
C GLY A 157 -7.79 -20.14 15.34
N GLY A 158 -8.87 -19.82 14.61
CA GLY A 158 -9.56 -20.70 13.67
C GLY A 158 -8.97 -20.68 12.25
N ARG A 159 -9.74 -21.23 11.32
CA ARG A 159 -9.50 -21.13 9.88
C ARG A 159 -10.64 -20.35 9.22
N MET A 160 -10.32 -19.42 8.33
CA MET A 160 -11.32 -18.68 7.56
C MET A 160 -10.91 -18.65 6.10
N ASP A 161 -11.75 -19.20 5.22
CA ASP A 161 -11.47 -19.30 3.79
C ASP A 161 -12.61 -18.73 2.95
N PHE A 162 -12.24 -17.97 1.92
CA PHE A 162 -13.19 -17.41 0.94
C PHE A 162 -12.64 -17.65 -0.47
N HIS A 163 -13.25 -18.56 -1.22
CA HIS A 163 -12.78 -18.96 -2.54
C HIS A 163 -13.90 -18.84 -3.58
N GLY A 164 -13.86 -17.74 -4.33
CA GLY A 164 -14.69 -17.52 -5.51
C GLY A 164 -14.04 -18.04 -6.80
N SER A 165 -14.73 -17.79 -7.91
CA SER A 165 -14.32 -18.25 -9.23
C SER A 165 -13.04 -17.55 -9.72
N PRO A 166 -12.04 -18.31 -10.21
CA PRO A 166 -10.80 -17.73 -10.72
C PRO A 166 -10.98 -16.80 -11.92
N MET A 167 -10.08 -15.81 -11.99
CA MET A 167 -9.93 -14.86 -13.10
C MET A 167 -8.48 -14.87 -13.56
N SER A 168 -8.24 -14.76 -14.87
CA SER A 168 -6.87 -14.70 -15.41
C SER A 168 -6.15 -13.43 -14.98
N ARG A 169 -6.90 -12.32 -14.90
CA ARG A 169 -6.48 -11.01 -14.40
C ARG A 169 -7.64 -10.34 -13.67
N THR A 170 -7.35 -9.67 -12.56
CA THR A 170 -8.32 -8.80 -11.87
C THR A 170 -8.30 -7.38 -12.44
N TRP A 171 -7.15 -6.94 -12.93
CA TRP A 171 -6.96 -5.67 -13.62
C TRP A 171 -5.87 -5.79 -14.69
N VAL A 172 -5.98 -4.95 -15.72
CA VAL A 172 -5.05 -4.86 -16.86
C VAL A 172 -4.91 -3.40 -17.28
N LYS A 173 -3.89 -3.07 -18.09
CA LYS A 173 -3.75 -1.72 -18.65
C LYS A 173 -4.67 -1.53 -19.87
N LEU A 174 -4.99 -0.28 -20.19
CA LEU A 174 -5.66 0.07 -21.44
C LEU A 174 -4.75 -0.22 -22.65
N GLY A 175 -5.30 -0.89 -23.66
CA GLY A 175 -4.64 -1.25 -24.92
C GLY A 175 -4.51 -0.07 -25.89
N SER A 176 -5.46 0.87 -25.84
CA SER A 176 -5.47 2.13 -26.60
C SER A 176 -6.05 3.25 -25.74
N THR A 177 -5.77 4.52 -26.07
CA THR A 177 -6.40 5.66 -25.41
C THR A 177 -7.92 5.59 -25.57
N ALA A 178 -8.65 5.69 -24.45
CA ALA A 178 -10.09 5.78 -24.43
C ALA A 178 -10.48 7.26 -24.35
N THR A 179 -11.05 7.79 -25.42
CA THR A 179 -11.40 9.22 -25.50
C THR A 179 -12.63 9.53 -24.65
N LYS A 180 -12.76 10.79 -24.23
CA LYS A 180 -14.04 11.29 -23.69
C LYS A 180 -15.19 10.99 -24.68
N GLY A 181 -16.33 10.54 -24.17
CA GLY A 181 -17.47 10.10 -24.96
C GLY A 181 -17.38 8.65 -25.46
N ALA A 182 -16.24 7.96 -25.27
CA ALA A 182 -16.12 6.57 -25.71
C ALA A 182 -17.01 5.64 -24.86
N LYS A 183 -17.70 4.72 -25.54
CA LYS A 183 -18.49 3.64 -24.92
C LYS A 183 -17.84 2.26 -25.08
N THR A 184 -16.72 2.20 -25.80
CA THR A 184 -15.91 0.99 -25.96
C THR A 184 -14.49 1.29 -25.53
N ILE A 185 -13.87 0.37 -24.80
CA ILE A 185 -12.46 0.45 -24.41
C ILE A 185 -11.73 -0.82 -24.83
N THR A 186 -10.43 -0.67 -25.08
CA THR A 186 -9.55 -1.78 -25.46
C THR A 186 -8.60 -2.08 -24.31
N LEU A 187 -8.42 -3.35 -23.98
CA LEU A 187 -7.47 -3.85 -22.99
C LEU A 187 -6.14 -4.25 -23.65
N THR A 188 -5.04 -4.26 -22.88
CA THR A 188 -3.74 -4.75 -23.40
C THR A 188 -3.70 -6.26 -23.63
N GLU A 189 -4.55 -7.02 -22.94
CA GLU A 189 -4.61 -8.47 -23.02
C GLU A 189 -6.05 -8.96 -22.83
N LYS A 190 -6.34 -10.18 -23.32
CA LYS A 190 -7.64 -10.82 -23.13
C LYS A 190 -7.82 -11.17 -21.66
N VAL A 191 -9.01 -10.93 -21.12
CA VAL A 191 -9.39 -11.29 -19.76
C VAL A 191 -10.32 -12.50 -19.75
N GLU A 192 -10.12 -13.41 -18.81
CA GLU A 192 -10.96 -14.59 -18.57
C GLU A 192 -11.54 -14.52 -17.16
N GLY A 193 -12.81 -14.91 -17.03
CA GLY A 193 -13.58 -14.80 -15.79
C GLY A 193 -14.40 -13.51 -15.64
N TRP A 194 -14.09 -12.45 -16.42
CA TRP A 194 -14.91 -11.22 -16.51
C TRP A 194 -16.19 -11.49 -17.30
N ARG A 195 -17.28 -10.80 -16.96
CA ARG A 195 -18.62 -11.06 -17.50
C ARG A 195 -19.40 -9.78 -17.77
N VAL A 196 -20.38 -9.90 -18.65
CA VAL A 196 -21.44 -8.88 -18.79
C VAL A 196 -22.15 -8.73 -17.44
N GLY A 197 -22.35 -7.48 -17.02
CA GLY A 197 -22.89 -7.12 -15.72
C GLY A 197 -21.84 -6.85 -14.65
N ASP A 198 -20.56 -7.22 -14.86
CA ASP A 198 -19.51 -6.91 -13.89
C ASP A 198 -19.29 -5.39 -13.81
N ARG A 199 -19.07 -4.92 -12.58
CA ARG A 199 -18.64 -3.54 -12.31
C ARG A 199 -17.13 -3.44 -12.52
N ILE A 200 -16.71 -2.41 -13.24
CA ILE A 200 -15.31 -2.08 -13.47
C ILE A 200 -15.02 -0.63 -13.11
N ILE A 201 -13.74 -0.32 -12.90
CA ILE A 201 -13.22 1.05 -12.92
C ILE A 201 -12.25 1.23 -14.07
N VAL A 202 -12.24 2.43 -14.66
CA VAL A 202 -11.22 2.92 -15.59
C VAL A 202 -10.45 4.03 -14.88
N THR A 203 -9.18 3.79 -14.57
CA THR A 203 -8.42 4.67 -13.66
C THR A 203 -8.02 5.99 -14.31
N ALA A 204 -7.90 7.03 -13.49
CA ALA A 204 -7.39 8.33 -13.91
C ALA A 204 -6.06 8.24 -14.66
N THR A 205 -5.85 9.12 -15.63
CA THR A 205 -4.55 9.32 -16.31
C THR A 205 -4.16 10.79 -16.40
N GLN A 206 -4.83 11.60 -15.58
CA GLN A 206 -4.66 13.04 -15.46
C GLN A 206 -5.16 13.45 -14.07
N SER A 207 -4.72 14.60 -13.61
CA SER A 207 -4.99 15.08 -12.26
C SER A 207 -4.99 16.61 -12.21
N ASN A 208 -5.71 17.16 -11.24
CA ASN A 208 -5.84 18.60 -11.06
C ASN A 208 -4.68 19.20 -10.23
N HIS A 209 -3.43 19.11 -10.70
CA HIS A 209 -2.25 19.64 -9.98
C HIS A 209 -2.13 21.18 -9.96
N LYS A 210 -3.15 21.91 -10.43
CA LYS A 210 -3.10 23.38 -10.58
C LYS A 210 -3.26 24.16 -9.27
N THR A 211 -3.51 23.51 -8.14
CA THR A 211 -3.44 24.18 -6.83
C THR A 211 -2.01 24.15 -6.29
N SER A 212 -1.29 25.26 -6.48
CA SER A 212 -0.03 25.53 -5.80
C SER A 212 -0.25 25.64 -4.28
N GLY A 213 0.17 24.64 -3.53
CA GLY A 213 0.24 24.68 -2.06
C GLY A 213 0.10 23.29 -1.43
N THR A 214 0.79 23.07 -0.31
CA THR A 214 0.61 21.93 0.62
C THR A 214 -0.77 21.94 1.33
N ARG A 215 -1.71 22.75 0.82
CA ARG A 215 -3.06 22.86 1.37
C ARG A 215 -3.78 21.55 1.14
N ARG A 216 -4.52 21.16 2.17
CA ARG A 216 -5.22 19.89 2.33
C ARG A 216 -6.72 20.09 2.05
N PRO A 217 -7.22 20.05 0.81
CA PRO A 217 -8.62 19.77 0.58
C PRO A 217 -8.84 18.26 0.78
N ASN A 218 -9.86 17.92 1.56
CA ASN A 218 -10.43 16.59 1.63
C ASN A 218 -10.91 16.19 0.22
N GLN A 219 -10.37 15.13 -0.42
CA GLN A 219 -10.76 14.81 -1.80
C GLN A 219 -12.19 14.24 -1.93
N ARG A 220 -12.93 14.00 -0.84
CA ARG A 220 -14.39 13.74 -0.93
C ARG A 220 -15.16 14.85 -1.67
N THR A 221 -14.55 16.02 -1.92
CA THR A 221 -15.15 17.16 -2.63
C THR A 221 -14.39 17.63 -3.88
N GLN A 222 -13.43 16.87 -4.43
CA GLN A 222 -12.76 17.22 -5.70
C GLN A 222 -13.29 16.39 -6.88
N ASP A 223 -13.11 16.91 -8.09
CA ASP A 223 -13.33 16.14 -9.32
C ASP A 223 -12.33 14.98 -9.36
N VAL A 224 -12.85 13.76 -9.31
CA VAL A 224 -12.09 12.54 -9.58
C VAL A 224 -12.22 12.18 -11.07
N PHE A 225 -11.17 11.59 -11.62
CA PHE A 225 -11.07 11.18 -13.02
C PHE A 225 -11.19 9.66 -13.19
N THR A 226 -11.08 8.86 -12.11
CA THR A 226 -11.42 7.43 -12.18
C THR A 226 -12.93 7.25 -12.32
N GLU A 227 -13.33 6.37 -13.22
CA GLU A 227 -14.73 6.21 -13.61
C GLU A 227 -15.23 4.78 -13.42
N GLU A 228 -16.39 4.62 -12.77
CA GLU A 228 -17.08 3.33 -12.65
C GLU A 228 -17.98 3.04 -13.84
N ARG A 229 -17.89 1.82 -14.39
CA ARG A 229 -18.72 1.36 -15.50
C ARG A 229 -19.21 -0.06 -15.28
N VAL A 230 -20.20 -0.47 -16.05
CA VAL A 230 -20.68 -1.86 -16.13
C VAL A 230 -20.37 -2.41 -17.51
N ILE A 231 -19.88 -3.65 -17.56
CA ILE A 231 -19.61 -4.33 -18.83
C ILE A 231 -20.93 -4.74 -19.48
N MET A 232 -21.16 -4.31 -20.71
CA MET A 232 -22.34 -4.68 -21.53
C MET A 232 -22.02 -5.76 -22.55
N ALA A 233 -20.77 -5.83 -23.04
CA ALA A 233 -20.30 -6.86 -23.94
C ALA A 233 -18.78 -7.02 -23.83
N LEU A 234 -18.28 -8.22 -24.13
CA LEU A 234 -16.85 -8.52 -24.26
C LEU A 234 -16.60 -9.20 -25.61
N ARG A 235 -15.61 -8.70 -26.37
CA ARG A 235 -15.15 -9.33 -27.63
C ARG A 235 -13.64 -9.24 -27.71
N GLY A 236 -12.94 -10.36 -27.49
CA GLY A 236 -11.49 -10.38 -27.48
C GLY A 236 -10.92 -9.47 -26.36
N THR A 237 -10.25 -8.39 -26.74
CA THR A 237 -9.73 -7.36 -25.83
C THR A 237 -10.63 -6.12 -25.72
N GLU A 238 -11.76 -6.07 -26.41
CA GLU A 238 -12.68 -4.94 -26.37
C GLU A 238 -13.80 -5.18 -25.34
N LEU A 239 -14.10 -4.13 -24.56
CA LEU A 239 -15.24 -4.07 -23.65
C LEU A 239 -16.19 -2.96 -24.09
N THR A 240 -17.49 -3.26 -24.16
CA THR A 240 -18.54 -2.23 -24.28
C THR A 240 -19.06 -1.86 -22.90
N LEU A 241 -19.20 -0.56 -22.64
CA LEU A 241 -19.60 0.02 -21.37
C LEU A 241 -21.10 0.36 -21.36
N ASP A 242 -21.71 0.44 -20.18
CA ASP A 242 -23.10 0.88 -20.02
C ASP A 242 -23.28 2.36 -20.39
N LYS A 243 -22.29 3.19 -20.05
CA LYS A 243 -22.27 4.65 -20.26
C LYS A 243 -20.96 5.10 -20.90
N GLU A 244 -21.03 6.20 -21.64
CA GLU A 244 -19.87 6.87 -22.21
C GLU A 244 -18.92 7.38 -21.12
N LEU A 245 -17.61 7.39 -21.39
CA LEU A 245 -16.59 7.96 -20.51
C LEU A 245 -16.72 9.49 -20.44
N THR A 246 -16.59 10.08 -19.25
CA THR A 246 -16.66 11.53 -19.07
C THR A 246 -15.29 12.20 -19.24
N HIS A 247 -14.22 11.43 -19.10
CA HIS A 247 -12.82 11.81 -19.23
C HIS A 247 -12.12 10.98 -20.30
N GLU A 248 -10.99 11.51 -20.79
CA GLU A 248 -10.04 10.74 -21.58
C GLU A 248 -9.12 9.95 -20.63
N HIS A 249 -8.86 8.70 -20.99
CA HIS A 249 -7.92 7.83 -20.28
C HIS A 249 -6.83 7.35 -21.24
N ARG A 250 -5.58 7.77 -20.97
CA ARG A 250 -4.41 7.37 -21.77
C ARG A 250 -4.24 5.85 -21.76
N GLY A 251 -4.02 5.27 -22.93
CA GLY A 251 -3.82 3.84 -23.10
C GLY A 251 -2.78 3.50 -24.15
N THR A 252 -1.83 4.40 -24.42
CA THR A 252 -0.73 4.20 -25.38
C THR A 252 0.61 4.57 -24.73
N GLY A 253 1.72 4.09 -25.33
CA GLY A 253 3.06 4.30 -24.78
C GLY A 253 3.27 3.63 -23.42
N ASP A 254 4.14 4.21 -22.60
CA ASP A 254 4.51 3.69 -21.28
C ASP A 254 3.54 4.09 -20.17
N TYR A 255 2.75 5.15 -20.36
CA TYR A 255 1.90 5.76 -19.33
C TYR A 255 0.42 5.50 -19.65
N ARG A 256 -0.10 4.42 -19.06
CA ARG A 256 -1.43 3.88 -19.35
C ARG A 256 -2.27 3.77 -18.08
N GLY A 257 -3.54 4.15 -18.18
CA GLY A 257 -4.55 3.83 -17.18
C GLY A 257 -4.80 2.32 -17.09
N ALA A 258 -5.32 1.89 -15.95
CA ALA A 258 -5.76 0.53 -15.71
C ALA A 258 -7.29 0.42 -15.86
N VAL A 259 -7.74 -0.79 -16.18
CA VAL A 259 -9.13 -1.22 -16.09
C VAL A 259 -9.18 -2.36 -15.08
N ALA A 260 -10.03 -2.25 -14.07
CA ALA A 260 -10.07 -3.20 -12.96
C ALA A 260 -11.49 -3.66 -12.68
N ASN A 261 -11.69 -4.97 -12.48
CA ASN A 261 -12.98 -5.57 -12.23
C ASN A 261 -13.24 -5.73 -10.73
N LEU A 262 -14.31 -5.10 -10.26
CA LEU A 262 -14.70 -5.05 -8.84
C LEU A 262 -15.61 -6.21 -8.40
N SER A 263 -16.21 -6.95 -9.33
CA SER A 263 -17.27 -7.93 -9.04
C SER A 263 -16.72 -9.34 -8.79
N ARG A 264 -17.19 -10.01 -7.73
CA ARG A 264 -16.91 -11.43 -7.46
C ARG A 264 -18.17 -12.19 -7.08
N ASN A 265 -18.13 -13.51 -7.17
CA ASN A 265 -19.27 -14.36 -6.81
C ASN A 265 -19.28 -14.81 -5.33
N VAL A 266 -18.20 -14.58 -4.59
CA VAL A 266 -18.19 -14.61 -3.12
C VAL A 266 -18.17 -13.18 -2.62
N VAL A 267 -19.21 -12.76 -1.90
CA VAL A 267 -19.41 -11.37 -1.49
C VAL A 267 -19.62 -11.28 0.02
N ILE A 268 -18.85 -10.40 0.65
CA ILE A 268 -19.02 -10.01 2.04
C ILE A 268 -19.35 -8.52 2.04
N GLU A 269 -20.51 -8.15 2.56
CA GLU A 269 -20.97 -6.77 2.57
C GLU A 269 -21.69 -6.38 3.87
N SER A 270 -21.78 -5.08 4.17
CA SER A 270 -22.71 -4.58 5.18
C SER A 270 -24.14 -4.48 4.62
N ALA A 271 -25.14 -4.77 5.45
CA ALA A 271 -26.55 -4.64 5.09
C ALA A 271 -26.96 -3.18 4.80
N ASP A 272 -26.39 -2.23 5.56
CA ASP A 272 -26.59 -0.79 5.35
C ASP A 272 -25.25 -0.10 5.05
N PRO A 273 -24.94 0.15 3.76
CA PRO A 273 -23.73 0.86 3.34
C PRO A 273 -23.64 2.30 3.86
N LYS A 274 -24.77 2.95 4.18
CA LYS A 274 -24.78 4.34 4.66
C LYS A 274 -24.84 4.44 6.18
N GLY A 275 -25.22 3.35 6.85
CA GLY A 275 -25.30 3.26 8.30
C GLY A 275 -24.11 2.52 8.90
N LEU A 276 -24.42 1.61 9.83
CA LEU A 276 -23.43 0.91 10.63
C LEU A 276 -22.84 -0.27 9.84
N ARG A 277 -21.59 -0.12 9.42
CA ARG A 277 -20.85 -1.10 8.64
C ARG A 277 -20.21 -2.17 9.52
N GLY A 278 -19.98 -3.34 8.94
CA GLY A 278 -19.21 -4.42 9.55
C GLY A 278 -17.73 -4.41 9.19
N HIS A 279 -16.97 -5.29 9.85
CA HIS A 279 -15.54 -5.52 9.59
C HIS A 279 -15.23 -7.02 9.57
N THR A 280 -14.05 -7.38 9.08
CA THR A 280 -13.57 -8.76 9.15
C THR A 280 -12.16 -8.82 9.74
N MET A 281 -11.85 -9.92 10.43
CA MET A 281 -10.57 -10.06 11.10
C MET A 281 -10.08 -11.50 11.16
N TYR A 282 -8.82 -11.70 10.79
CA TYR A 282 -7.98 -12.82 11.20
C TYR A 282 -7.19 -12.37 12.43
N HIS A 283 -7.57 -12.84 13.61
CA HIS A 283 -6.87 -12.53 14.85
C HIS A 283 -5.73 -13.54 15.12
N ARG A 284 -5.04 -13.39 16.25
CA ARG A 284 -3.94 -14.25 16.72
C ARG A 284 -4.24 -15.74 16.53
N GLY A 285 -3.28 -16.45 15.93
CA GLY A 285 -3.32 -17.90 15.72
C GLY A 285 -4.18 -18.35 14.53
N SER A 286 -4.94 -17.44 13.91
CA SER A 286 -5.82 -17.76 12.79
C SER A 286 -5.03 -18.13 11.54
N ALA A 287 -5.65 -18.86 10.62
CA ALA A 287 -5.09 -19.22 9.32
C ALA A 287 -6.20 -19.19 8.26
N GLY A 288 -5.84 -19.45 7.00
CA GLY A 288 -6.79 -19.54 5.90
C GLY A 288 -6.42 -18.61 4.76
N ALA A 289 -7.15 -18.71 3.66
CA ALA A 289 -6.83 -18.02 2.43
C ALA A 289 -8.06 -17.43 1.73
N ILE A 290 -7.80 -16.43 0.91
CA ILE A 290 -8.81 -15.75 0.12
C ILE A 290 -8.41 -15.81 -1.34
N THR A 291 -9.27 -16.34 -2.20
CA THR A 291 -9.18 -16.15 -3.66
C THR A 291 -10.46 -15.58 -4.23
N TYR A 292 -10.36 -14.51 -5.00
CA TYR A 292 -11.44 -13.98 -5.84
C TYR A 292 -12.75 -13.73 -5.07
N ALA A 293 -12.65 -13.09 -3.89
CA ALA A 293 -13.79 -12.64 -3.09
C ALA A 293 -13.91 -11.11 -3.10
N GLU A 294 -15.13 -10.61 -2.97
CA GLU A 294 -15.48 -9.18 -2.94
C GLU A 294 -15.86 -8.76 -1.52
N PHE A 295 -15.20 -7.73 -1.03
CA PHE A 295 -15.41 -7.11 0.27
C PHE A 295 -15.87 -5.68 0.02
N ARG A 296 -17.15 -5.37 0.28
CA ARG A 296 -17.72 -4.07 -0.07
C ARG A 296 -18.56 -3.44 1.02
N HIS A 297 -18.55 -2.12 1.08
CA HIS A 297 -19.31 -1.38 2.08
C HIS A 297 -18.92 -1.79 3.52
N LEU A 298 -17.64 -2.09 3.74
CA LEU A 298 -17.10 -2.54 5.04
C LEU A 298 -16.23 -1.45 5.67
N GLY A 299 -15.67 -1.75 6.84
CA GLY A 299 -14.84 -0.85 7.62
C GLY A 299 -15.70 0.14 8.41
N LYS A 300 -15.35 0.36 9.67
CA LYS A 300 -16.05 1.33 10.53
C LYS A 300 -15.24 2.62 10.62
N GLU A 301 -15.79 3.70 10.07
CA GLU A 301 -15.11 5.00 10.02
C GLU A 301 -14.70 5.48 11.41
N GLY A 302 -13.43 5.86 11.57
CA GLY A 302 -12.91 6.42 12.82
C GLY A 302 -12.66 5.40 13.95
N LEU A 303 -12.96 4.11 13.77
CA LEU A 303 -12.76 3.08 14.78
C LEU A 303 -11.51 2.24 14.49
N LEU A 304 -10.49 2.36 15.34
CA LEU A 304 -9.22 1.64 15.23
C LEU A 304 -9.44 0.13 15.16
N GLY A 305 -8.82 -0.57 14.21
CA GLY A 305 -8.86 -2.03 14.11
C GLY A 305 -10.07 -2.61 13.37
N ARG A 306 -11.04 -1.77 12.97
CA ARG A 306 -12.30 -2.19 12.35
C ARG A 306 -12.25 -1.95 10.83
N TYR A 307 -11.49 -2.79 10.15
CA TYR A 307 -11.17 -2.64 8.71
C TYR A 307 -11.94 -3.64 7.84
N ALA A 308 -11.98 -3.42 6.52
CA ALA A 308 -12.62 -4.37 5.61
C ALA A 308 -11.96 -5.76 5.69
N LEU A 309 -10.62 -5.82 5.67
CA LEU A 309 -9.80 -6.99 5.98
C LEU A 309 -8.72 -6.61 7.00
N HIS A 310 -8.64 -7.35 8.12
CA HIS A 310 -7.64 -7.11 9.16
C HIS A 310 -6.92 -8.40 9.56
N PHE A 311 -5.62 -8.48 9.31
CA PHE A 311 -4.75 -9.54 9.81
C PHE A 311 -4.05 -9.05 11.07
N HIS A 312 -4.63 -9.36 12.23
CA HIS A 312 -4.25 -8.81 13.53
C HIS A 312 -3.48 -9.83 14.36
N LEU A 313 -2.19 -9.59 14.56
CA LEU A 313 -1.28 -10.36 15.41
C LEU A 313 -1.26 -11.86 15.09
N CYS A 314 -1.42 -12.22 13.82
CA CYS A 314 -1.39 -13.62 13.38
C CYS A 314 0.01 -14.25 13.57
N GLY A 315 1.07 -13.42 13.59
CA GLY A 315 2.44 -13.91 13.59
C GLY A 315 2.72 -14.75 12.34
N ASP A 316 3.22 -15.96 12.54
CA ASP A 316 3.72 -16.81 11.44
C ASP A 316 2.66 -17.76 10.87
N THR A 317 1.42 -17.75 11.40
CA THR A 317 0.35 -18.64 10.94
C THR A 317 -0.16 -18.29 9.54
N MET A 318 0.25 -17.15 8.98
CA MET A 318 0.00 -16.79 7.59
C MET A 318 1.02 -17.38 6.61
N ARG A 319 1.99 -18.20 7.07
CA ARG A 319 2.87 -18.93 6.17
C ARG A 319 2.04 -19.89 5.30
N GLY A 320 2.03 -19.64 3.98
CA GLY A 320 1.21 -20.39 3.02
C GLY A 320 -0.21 -19.83 2.84
N SER A 321 -0.61 -18.83 3.63
CA SER A 321 -1.84 -18.08 3.46
C SER A 321 -1.67 -16.97 2.42
N TYR A 322 -2.76 -16.61 1.77
CA TYR A 322 -2.75 -15.59 0.74
C TYR A 322 -4.10 -14.88 0.63
N VAL A 323 -4.06 -13.63 0.15
CA VAL A 323 -5.19 -12.89 -0.39
C VAL A 323 -4.88 -12.66 -1.87
N GLN A 324 -5.57 -13.40 -2.73
CA GLN A 324 -5.34 -13.38 -4.17
C GLN A 324 -6.60 -12.93 -4.92
N GLY A 325 -6.47 -11.91 -5.75
CA GLY A 325 -7.56 -11.51 -6.66
C GLY A 325 -8.79 -10.91 -5.98
N ALA A 326 -8.68 -10.54 -4.70
CA ALA A 326 -9.77 -9.93 -3.95
C ALA A 326 -10.08 -8.52 -4.46
N SER A 327 -11.36 -8.14 -4.38
CA SER A 327 -11.83 -6.78 -4.62
C SER A 327 -12.30 -6.19 -3.31
N ILE A 328 -11.73 -5.06 -2.90
CA ILE A 328 -12.04 -4.41 -1.62
C ILE A 328 -12.41 -2.98 -1.93
N TRP A 329 -13.69 -2.64 -1.85
CA TRP A 329 -14.14 -1.33 -2.33
C TRP A 329 -15.25 -0.69 -1.50
N ASP A 330 -15.29 0.65 -1.56
CA ASP A 330 -16.09 1.46 -0.64
C ASP A 330 -15.84 1.00 0.81
N SER A 331 -14.59 1.15 1.25
CA SER A 331 -14.21 0.89 2.64
C SER A 331 -14.21 2.19 3.42
N HIS A 332 -14.91 2.22 4.54
CA HIS A 332 -14.93 3.37 5.45
C HIS A 332 -13.77 3.35 6.45
N ASN A 333 -12.87 2.37 6.36
CA ASN A 333 -11.63 2.36 7.14
C ASN A 333 -10.66 1.31 6.59
N ARG A 334 -9.73 1.71 5.73
CA ARG A 334 -8.68 0.85 5.12
C ARG A 334 -9.20 -0.32 4.30
N TRP A 335 -8.49 -0.71 3.24
CA TRP A 335 -8.87 -1.92 2.49
C TRP A 335 -8.37 -3.17 3.18
N LEU A 336 -7.06 -3.21 3.47
CA LEU A 336 -6.41 -4.36 4.08
C LEU A 336 -5.32 -3.88 5.03
N THR A 337 -5.42 -4.33 6.28
CA THR A 337 -4.42 -4.04 7.32
C THR A 337 -3.67 -5.30 7.72
N ILE A 338 -2.34 -5.21 7.76
CA ILE A 338 -1.43 -6.23 8.27
C ILE A 338 -0.81 -5.68 9.56
N HIS A 339 -1.11 -6.29 10.70
CA HIS A 339 -0.58 -5.88 12.00
C HIS A 339 0.05 -7.09 12.70
N GLY A 340 1.33 -7.02 13.05
CA GLY A 340 2.05 -8.09 13.74
C GLY A 340 1.93 -9.46 13.06
N THR A 341 1.90 -9.45 11.73
CA THR A 341 1.64 -10.61 10.88
C THR A 341 2.75 -10.74 9.84
N ASN A 342 3.21 -11.98 9.61
CA ASN A 342 4.36 -12.30 8.77
C ASN A 342 3.97 -13.29 7.67
N TYR A 343 4.73 -13.30 6.57
CA TYR A 343 4.61 -14.29 5.47
C TYR A 343 3.29 -14.25 4.68
N LEU A 344 2.43 -13.24 4.86
CA LEU A 344 1.20 -13.12 4.09
C LEU A 344 1.51 -12.68 2.65
N VAL A 345 0.92 -13.39 1.68
CA VAL A 345 0.94 -12.98 0.27
C VAL A 345 -0.35 -12.25 -0.07
N VAL A 346 -0.25 -10.98 -0.45
CA VAL A 346 -1.35 -10.15 -0.98
C VAL A 346 -1.04 -9.87 -2.45
N ARG A 347 -1.81 -10.49 -3.34
CA ARG A 347 -1.52 -10.45 -4.77
C ARG A 347 -2.75 -10.20 -5.60
N ASP A 348 -2.60 -9.49 -6.71
CA ASP A 348 -3.69 -9.31 -7.68
C ASP A 348 -4.94 -8.62 -7.08
N CYS A 349 -4.82 -7.96 -5.93
CA CYS A 349 -5.94 -7.36 -5.24
C CYS A 349 -6.23 -5.95 -5.74
N ILE A 350 -7.50 -5.57 -5.72
CA ILE A 350 -7.95 -4.21 -6.03
C ILE A 350 -8.46 -3.58 -4.74
N GLY A 351 -7.88 -2.45 -4.38
CA GLY A 351 -8.41 -1.52 -3.40
C GLY A 351 -8.99 -0.30 -4.11
N TYR A 352 -10.26 0.02 -3.88
CA TYR A 352 -10.93 1.18 -4.47
C TYR A 352 -11.76 1.94 -3.43
N GLN A 353 -11.61 3.26 -3.31
CA GLN A 353 -12.32 4.10 -2.33
C GLN A 353 -12.15 3.63 -0.86
N SER A 354 -11.05 4.02 -0.23
CA SER A 354 -10.84 3.85 1.22
C SER A 354 -11.03 5.17 1.94
N VAL A 355 -11.52 5.17 3.18
CA VAL A 355 -11.27 6.27 4.11
C VAL A 355 -10.00 5.97 4.89
N GLY A 356 -9.04 6.89 4.80
CA GLY A 356 -7.69 6.71 5.31
C GLY A 356 -6.81 5.94 4.35
N HIS A 357 -5.72 5.39 4.89
CA HIS A 357 -4.79 4.55 4.12
C HIS A 357 -5.47 3.33 3.48
N GLY A 358 -4.87 2.78 2.42
CA GLY A 358 -5.38 1.66 1.64
C GLY A 358 -4.86 0.33 2.16
N PHE A 359 -3.77 -0.16 1.56
CA PHE A 359 -2.97 -1.28 2.06
C PHE A 359 -2.02 -0.76 3.16
N PHE A 360 -2.22 -1.22 4.39
CA PHE A 360 -1.60 -0.62 5.57
C PHE A 360 -0.91 -1.67 6.45
N PHE A 361 0.33 -1.41 6.83
CA PHE A 361 1.08 -2.18 7.83
C PHE A 361 1.06 -1.40 9.14
N GLU A 362 0.86 -1.98 10.31
CA GLU A 362 0.51 -1.17 11.49
C GLU A 362 1.65 -0.72 12.39
N ASP A 363 2.54 -1.60 12.86
CA ASP A 363 3.47 -1.24 13.95
C ASP A 363 4.96 -1.43 13.64
N GLY A 364 5.29 -2.02 12.49
CA GLY A 364 6.65 -2.26 12.04
C GLY A 364 7.22 -3.63 12.45
N THR A 365 6.46 -4.47 13.14
CA THR A 365 6.88 -5.84 13.46
C THR A 365 6.62 -6.84 12.33
N GLU A 366 5.88 -6.44 11.30
CA GLU A 366 5.47 -7.25 10.16
C GLU A 366 6.63 -7.47 9.18
N VAL A 367 6.99 -8.73 8.93
CA VAL A 367 8.11 -9.09 8.04
C VAL A 367 7.77 -10.22 7.08
N TYR A 368 8.48 -10.24 5.95
CA TYR A 368 8.37 -11.24 4.89
C TYR A 368 6.99 -11.35 4.25
N ASN A 369 6.18 -10.29 4.34
CA ASN A 369 4.94 -10.18 3.59
C ASN A 369 5.24 -9.78 2.14
N VAL A 370 4.36 -10.17 1.22
CA VAL A 370 4.51 -9.92 -0.22
C VAL A 370 3.29 -9.18 -0.73
N LEU A 371 3.47 -7.97 -1.24
CA LEU A 371 2.46 -7.22 -2.00
C LEU A 371 2.86 -7.22 -3.47
N ASP A 372 2.13 -7.97 -4.29
CA ASP A 372 2.44 -8.15 -5.70
C ASP A 372 1.26 -7.86 -6.63
N ARG A 373 1.44 -7.00 -7.65
CA ARG A 373 0.39 -6.68 -8.63
C ARG A 373 -0.93 -6.22 -7.98
N ASN A 374 -0.88 -5.49 -6.88
CA ASN A 374 -2.06 -4.87 -6.30
C ASN A 374 -2.31 -3.50 -6.94
N LEU A 375 -3.57 -3.12 -7.05
CA LEU A 375 -4.01 -1.84 -7.58
C LEU A 375 -4.69 -1.04 -6.45
N ALA A 376 -4.14 0.14 -6.12
CA ALA A 376 -4.60 1.01 -5.05
C ALA A 376 -5.16 2.33 -5.62
N VAL A 377 -6.48 2.49 -5.60
CA VAL A 377 -7.18 3.62 -6.24
C VAL A 377 -8.04 4.37 -5.24
N GLN A 378 -7.82 5.67 -5.08
CA GLN A 378 -8.65 6.53 -4.22
C GLN A 378 -8.65 6.13 -2.73
N ALA A 379 -7.48 6.07 -2.10
CA ALA A 379 -7.37 6.14 -0.65
C ALA A 379 -7.54 7.59 -0.19
N TYR A 380 -8.71 7.88 0.38
CA TYR A 380 -9.12 9.22 0.78
C TYR A 380 -8.56 9.65 2.14
N LEU A 381 -8.50 10.96 2.38
CA LEU A 381 -8.18 11.52 3.69
C LEU A 381 -9.18 10.99 4.74
N GLY A 382 -8.65 10.36 5.77
CA GLY A 382 -9.38 9.97 6.96
C GLY A 382 -9.12 10.92 8.12
N LYS A 383 -9.85 10.72 9.21
CA LYS A 383 -9.45 11.29 10.51
C LYS A 383 -8.34 10.43 11.10
N LYS A 384 -7.43 11.08 11.82
CA LYS A 384 -6.50 10.40 12.73
C LYS A 384 -7.30 9.47 13.66
N LEU A 385 -6.89 8.20 13.75
CA LEU A 385 -7.59 7.22 14.57
C LEU A 385 -7.19 7.38 16.05
N PRO A 386 -8.15 7.23 16.99
CA PRO A 386 -7.84 7.30 18.42
C PRO A 386 -6.96 6.11 18.83
N LYS A 387 -6.00 6.36 19.73
CA LYS A 387 -5.11 5.33 20.31
C LYS A 387 -4.31 4.49 19.28
N GLN A 388 -4.21 4.96 18.04
CA GLN A 388 -3.39 4.29 17.03
C GLN A 388 -1.92 4.24 17.46
N VAL A 389 -1.21 3.23 16.96
CA VAL A 389 0.19 2.96 17.34
C VAL A 389 1.12 4.13 16.96
N HIS A 390 0.98 4.65 15.74
CA HIS A 390 1.71 5.82 15.24
C HIS A 390 0.97 7.11 15.54
N VAL A 391 1.32 7.80 16.63
CA VAL A 391 0.61 9.03 17.05
C VAL A 391 0.62 10.14 16.02
N ASP A 392 1.67 10.25 15.22
CA ASP A 392 1.76 11.33 14.25
C ASP A 392 1.25 10.93 12.86
N ASP A 393 0.68 9.74 12.72
CA ASP A 393 -0.03 9.40 11.49
C ASP A 393 -1.36 10.14 11.43
N THR A 394 -1.48 11.03 10.45
CA THR A 394 -2.68 11.85 10.28
C THR A 394 -3.76 11.16 9.45
N ASN A 395 -3.50 9.93 8.98
CA ASN A 395 -4.40 9.15 8.12
C ASN A 395 -4.71 9.85 6.78
N ASP A 396 -3.66 10.44 6.19
CA ASP A 396 -3.71 11.36 5.05
C ASP A 396 -4.15 10.75 3.69
N GLY A 397 -4.48 9.46 3.63
CA GLY A 397 -4.79 8.76 2.38
C GLY A 397 -3.52 8.37 1.60
N ALA A 398 -3.14 7.10 1.74
CA ALA A 398 -1.99 6.52 1.03
C ALA A 398 -2.44 5.20 0.42
N GLY A 399 -2.11 4.94 -0.84
CA GLY A 399 -2.41 3.66 -1.48
C GLY A 399 -1.71 2.50 -0.76
N PHE A 400 -0.41 2.68 -0.49
CA PHE A 400 0.43 1.76 0.28
C PHE A 400 1.13 2.51 1.41
N TRP A 401 0.99 2.01 2.64
CA TRP A 401 1.62 2.57 3.84
C TRP A 401 2.33 1.48 4.64
N TRP A 402 3.59 1.72 5.02
CA TRP A 402 4.34 0.78 5.88
C TRP A 402 5.39 1.46 6.76
N ALA A 403 5.74 0.80 7.87
CA ALA A 403 6.76 1.27 8.81
C ALA A 403 8.08 0.45 8.77
N ASN A 404 8.04 -0.78 8.26
CA ASN A 404 9.19 -1.68 8.17
C ASN A 404 9.34 -2.25 6.75
N SER A 405 10.52 -2.06 6.16
CA SER A 405 10.79 -2.40 4.78
C SER A 405 11.18 -3.86 4.56
N LEU A 406 11.33 -4.72 5.57
CA LEU A 406 11.64 -6.15 5.39
C LEU A 406 10.44 -6.95 4.84
N ASN A 407 9.89 -6.49 3.72
CA ASN A 407 8.73 -6.95 2.99
C ASN A 407 8.99 -6.75 1.49
N THR A 408 8.14 -7.35 0.65
CA THR A 408 8.24 -7.28 -0.82
C THR A 408 7.12 -6.43 -1.40
N PHE A 409 7.46 -5.49 -2.27
CA PHE A 409 6.52 -4.69 -3.05
C PHE A 409 6.90 -4.79 -4.53
N THR A 410 6.16 -5.56 -5.31
CA THR A 410 6.44 -5.74 -6.73
C THR A 410 5.24 -5.47 -7.62
N ARG A 411 5.45 -4.76 -8.73
CA ARG A 411 4.44 -4.59 -9.79
C ARG A 411 3.11 -3.97 -9.30
N ASN A 412 3.11 -3.28 -8.16
CA ASN A 412 1.92 -2.62 -7.63
C ASN A 412 1.70 -1.29 -8.36
N CYS A 413 0.45 -0.87 -8.46
CA CYS A 413 0.08 0.40 -9.07
C CYS A 413 -0.76 1.23 -8.09
N SER A 414 -0.37 2.48 -7.83
CA SER A 414 -1.20 3.47 -7.13
C SER A 414 -1.74 4.50 -8.11
N CYS A 415 -3.00 4.88 -7.93
CA CYS A 415 -3.67 5.88 -8.75
C CYS A 415 -4.60 6.76 -7.91
N GLU A 416 -4.50 8.09 -8.06
CA GLU A 416 -5.51 9.03 -7.57
C GLU A 416 -5.82 8.88 -6.07
N ASN A 417 -4.79 8.64 -5.24
CA ASN A 417 -4.94 8.67 -3.78
C ASN A 417 -4.79 10.12 -3.26
N ASP A 418 -5.33 10.42 -2.07
CA ASP A 418 -5.37 11.80 -1.55
C ASP A 418 -4.02 12.48 -1.46
N ARG A 419 -3.03 11.71 -0.99
CA ARG A 419 -1.73 12.29 -0.72
C ARG A 419 -0.58 11.43 -1.23
N TYR A 420 -0.60 10.12 -1.00
CA TYR A 420 0.56 9.28 -1.31
C TYR A 420 0.15 8.08 -2.16
N GLY A 421 0.94 7.80 -3.20
CA GLY A 421 0.97 6.48 -3.80
C GLY A 421 1.58 5.47 -2.84
N PHE A 422 2.85 5.67 -2.52
CA PHE A 422 3.64 4.86 -1.59
C PHE A 422 4.23 5.72 -0.47
N ARG A 423 3.95 5.35 0.79
CA ARG A 423 4.44 6.04 1.98
C ARG A 423 5.12 5.09 2.95
N TYR A 424 6.42 5.29 3.13
CA TYR A 424 7.17 4.73 4.25
C TYR A 424 7.21 5.74 5.40
N ASP A 425 6.91 5.27 6.61
CA ASP A 425 6.88 6.11 7.79
C ASP A 425 7.30 5.34 9.04
N ALA A 426 8.51 5.63 9.52
CA ALA A 426 9.11 4.95 10.66
C ALA A 426 9.34 5.91 11.83
N ARG A 427 8.25 6.49 12.34
CA ARG A 427 8.27 7.36 13.53
C ARG A 427 8.05 6.57 14.84
N PRO A 428 8.57 7.07 15.98
CA PRO A 428 8.30 6.52 17.30
C PRO A 428 6.83 6.22 17.59
N ILE A 429 6.57 5.08 18.25
CA ILE A 429 5.22 4.65 18.62
C ILE A 429 4.95 4.79 20.13
N VAL A 430 3.70 5.07 20.52
CA VAL A 430 3.36 5.34 21.93
C VAL A 430 3.33 4.11 22.82
N SER A 431 2.92 2.95 22.31
CA SER A 431 2.75 1.74 23.13
C SER A 431 4.07 1.17 23.65
N ARG A 432 5.22 1.65 23.15
CA ARG A 432 6.56 1.15 23.50
C ARG A 432 7.58 2.27 23.77
N ALA A 433 7.19 3.26 24.57
CA ALA A 433 8.07 4.33 25.03
C ALA A 433 8.77 5.11 23.90
N ALA A 434 8.06 5.41 22.81
CA ALA A 434 8.62 6.12 21.65
C ALA A 434 9.82 5.39 21.00
N SER A 435 9.82 4.06 21.03
CA SER A 435 10.84 3.23 20.38
C SER A 435 10.50 2.99 18.91
N VAL A 436 11.54 3.00 18.06
CA VAL A 436 11.55 2.43 16.71
C VAL A 436 12.34 1.11 16.65
N THR A 437 12.73 0.59 17.81
CA THR A 437 13.41 -0.70 17.98
C THR A 437 12.42 -1.77 18.41
N PHE A 438 12.33 -2.84 17.62
CA PHE A 438 11.34 -3.91 17.76
C PHE A 438 11.97 -5.30 17.77
N ARG A 439 11.28 -6.28 18.34
CA ARG A 439 11.71 -7.68 18.29
C ARG A 439 11.38 -8.30 16.92
N ILE A 440 12.30 -8.16 15.98
CA ILE A 440 12.15 -8.61 14.60
C ILE A 440 12.66 -10.05 14.44
N GLN A 441 11.89 -10.86 13.70
CA GLN A 441 12.26 -12.24 13.41
C GLN A 441 13.48 -12.30 12.48
N GLN A 442 14.45 -13.10 12.87
CA GLN A 442 15.68 -13.39 12.13
C GLN A 442 15.49 -14.63 11.25
N PRO A 443 16.35 -14.87 10.24
CA PRO A 443 16.27 -16.05 9.38
C PRO A 443 16.31 -17.40 10.13
N ASP A 444 16.97 -17.45 11.30
CA ASP A 444 17.03 -18.64 12.17
C ASP A 444 15.77 -18.86 13.02
N GLY A 445 14.73 -18.02 12.85
CA GLY A 445 13.49 -18.06 13.61
C GLY A 445 13.53 -17.34 14.96
N THR A 446 14.72 -16.95 15.46
CA THR A 446 14.84 -16.17 16.70
C THR A 446 14.34 -14.74 16.50
N LYS A 447 14.00 -14.02 17.58
CA LYS A 447 13.64 -12.59 17.51
C LYS A 447 14.69 -11.74 18.20
N ARG A 448 15.16 -10.67 17.56
CA ARG A 448 16.16 -9.74 18.11
C ARG A 448 15.66 -8.30 18.07
N PRO A 449 16.05 -7.45 19.05
CA PRO A 449 15.76 -6.02 18.99
C PRO A 449 16.50 -5.38 17.81
N ILE A 450 15.77 -4.78 16.87
CA ILE A 450 16.28 -4.10 15.67
C ILE A 450 15.54 -2.77 15.50
N ASP A 451 16.28 -1.70 15.20
CA ASP A 451 15.72 -0.45 14.67
C ASP A 451 15.17 -0.70 13.27
N ILE A 452 13.85 -0.66 13.10
CA ILE A 452 13.19 -1.01 11.84
C ILE A 452 13.59 -0.11 10.68
N ARG A 453 14.14 1.08 10.96
CA ARG A 453 14.64 1.97 9.92
C ARG A 453 15.82 1.39 9.17
N THR A 454 16.60 0.52 9.82
CA THR A 454 17.80 -0.11 9.26
C THR A 454 17.53 -1.29 8.36
N LEU A 455 16.28 -1.79 8.34
CA LEU A 455 15.91 -2.98 7.59
C LEU A 455 15.73 -2.64 6.11
N PRO A 456 16.44 -3.32 5.18
CA PRO A 456 16.29 -3.09 3.75
C PRO A 456 15.00 -3.71 3.20
N PHE A 457 14.63 -3.32 1.97
CA PHE A 457 13.62 -4.05 1.21
C PHE A 457 14.06 -5.49 0.95
N VAL A 458 13.11 -6.43 1.04
CA VAL A 458 13.32 -7.74 0.41
C VAL A 458 13.36 -7.53 -1.10
N ARG A 459 12.34 -6.87 -1.66
CA ARG A 459 12.30 -6.35 -3.04
C ARG A 459 11.38 -5.14 -3.14
N PHE A 460 11.76 -4.16 -3.96
CA PHE A 460 10.92 -3.05 -4.39
C PHE A 460 11.14 -2.83 -5.89
N GLU A 461 10.31 -3.47 -6.72
CA GLU A 461 10.58 -3.61 -8.16
C GLU A 461 9.32 -3.41 -9.02
N ASP A 462 9.45 -2.69 -10.13
CA ASP A 462 8.41 -2.50 -11.15
C ASP A 462 7.09 -1.88 -10.65
N ASN A 463 7.14 -1.14 -9.54
CA ASN A 463 5.97 -0.43 -9.03
C ASN A 463 5.68 0.84 -9.84
N GLU A 464 4.42 1.26 -9.85
CA GLU A 464 3.94 2.43 -10.58
C GLU A 464 3.08 3.31 -9.67
N ALA A 465 3.28 4.63 -9.72
CA ALA A 465 2.47 5.61 -9.01
C ALA A 465 2.06 6.75 -9.95
N HIS A 466 0.77 7.08 -10.01
CA HIS A 466 0.33 8.19 -10.85
C HIS A 466 -0.94 8.87 -10.38
N CYS A 467 -1.14 10.12 -10.79
CA CYS A 467 -2.31 10.92 -10.43
C CYS A 467 -2.55 11.09 -8.91
N ASP A 468 -1.64 10.59 -8.07
CA ASP A 468 -1.69 10.73 -6.61
C ASP A 468 -1.53 12.21 -6.23
N GLY A 469 -2.30 12.64 -5.23
CA GLY A 469 -2.53 14.06 -4.96
C GLY A 469 -1.28 14.86 -4.60
N ALA A 470 -0.29 14.25 -3.95
CA ALA A 470 0.96 14.94 -3.62
C ALA A 470 2.24 14.14 -3.92
N TYR A 471 2.32 12.86 -3.56
CA TYR A 471 3.56 12.09 -3.63
C TYR A 471 3.39 10.79 -4.41
N GLY A 472 4.34 10.48 -5.31
CA GLY A 472 4.47 9.15 -5.90
C GLY A 472 5.07 8.16 -4.90
N LEU A 473 6.35 8.34 -4.55
CA LEU A 473 7.06 7.52 -3.56
C LEU A 473 7.72 8.42 -2.50
N ASN A 474 7.28 8.30 -1.25
CA ASN A 474 7.85 9.01 -0.11
C ASN A 474 8.51 8.05 0.88
N LEU A 475 9.84 8.20 1.05
CA LEU A 475 10.66 7.45 2.00
C LEU A 475 11.20 8.30 3.16
N GLY A 476 10.66 9.50 3.38
CA GLY A 476 11.31 10.50 4.23
C GLY A 476 10.81 10.61 5.67
N ASN A 477 9.62 10.10 5.99
CA ASN A 477 8.98 10.38 7.28
C ASN A 477 9.56 9.51 8.42
N GLY A 478 10.04 10.15 9.49
CA GLY A 478 10.56 9.48 10.70
C GLY A 478 11.97 8.90 10.61
N VAL A 479 12.64 9.10 9.48
CA VAL A 479 13.93 8.46 9.20
C VAL A 479 15.09 9.07 9.98
N GLU A 480 15.13 10.40 10.12
CA GLU A 480 16.15 11.11 10.92
C GLU A 480 17.61 10.71 10.57
N ARG A 481 17.89 10.47 9.27
CA ARG A 481 19.16 9.92 8.73
C ARG A 481 19.52 8.50 9.17
N VAL A 482 18.66 7.83 9.93
CA VAL A 482 18.82 6.40 10.24
C VAL A 482 18.19 5.59 9.11
N GLY A 483 18.94 4.67 8.55
CA GLY A 483 18.44 3.82 7.47
C GLY A 483 19.32 2.61 7.23
N PRO A 484 19.07 1.87 6.15
CA PRO A 484 19.93 0.76 5.75
C PRO A 484 21.36 1.21 5.46
N ASP A 485 22.29 0.26 5.49
CA ASP A 485 23.72 0.51 5.29
C ASP A 485 24.16 0.35 3.82
N ARG A 486 25.45 0.60 3.55
CA ARG A 486 26.01 0.52 2.20
C ARG A 486 26.06 -0.90 1.62
N ARG A 487 26.07 -1.93 2.46
CA ARG A 487 26.05 -3.34 2.03
C ARG A 487 24.63 -3.77 1.67
N HIS A 488 23.64 -3.19 2.33
CA HIS A 488 22.22 -3.49 2.17
C HIS A 488 21.41 -2.20 2.02
N PRO A 489 21.59 -1.40 0.95
CA PRO A 489 20.85 -0.15 0.79
C PRO A 489 19.36 -0.42 0.53
N PHE A 490 18.53 0.63 0.56
CA PHE A 490 17.24 0.55 -0.10
C PHE A 490 17.41 0.46 -1.61
N VAL A 491 17.03 -0.68 -2.18
CA VAL A 491 17.10 -0.93 -3.61
C VAL A 491 15.71 -0.74 -4.23
N ILE A 492 15.61 0.17 -5.21
CA ILE A 492 14.38 0.52 -5.93
C ILE A 492 14.66 0.31 -7.41
N ARG A 493 13.94 -0.60 -8.07
CA ARG A 493 14.13 -0.90 -9.50
C ARG A 493 12.86 -0.70 -10.31
N GLY A 494 13.00 -0.18 -11.52
CA GLY A 494 11.89 -0.11 -12.49
C GLY A 494 10.70 0.76 -12.03
N MET A 495 10.89 1.65 -11.06
CA MET A 495 9.81 2.50 -10.53
C MET A 495 9.37 3.50 -11.59
N LYS A 496 8.06 3.56 -11.86
CA LYS A 496 7.46 4.54 -12.76
C LYS A 496 6.57 5.51 -11.98
N ILE A 497 6.80 6.81 -12.13
CA ILE A 497 6.04 7.84 -11.45
C ILE A 497 5.58 8.88 -12.45
N TRP A 498 4.29 9.16 -12.54
CA TRP A 498 3.82 10.13 -13.52
C TRP A 498 2.57 10.89 -13.12
N ASP A 499 2.39 12.08 -13.68
CA ASP A 499 1.23 12.93 -13.38
C ASP A 499 1.02 13.10 -11.86
N THR A 500 2.07 13.46 -11.11
CA THR A 500 2.02 13.74 -9.65
C THR A 500 2.76 15.05 -9.31
N HIS A 501 2.53 15.61 -8.12
CA HIS A 501 3.23 16.82 -7.68
C HIS A 501 4.70 16.53 -7.34
N LEU A 502 4.95 15.63 -6.39
CA LEU A 502 6.28 15.24 -5.88
C LEU A 502 6.53 13.79 -6.28
N ALA A 503 7.45 13.54 -7.22
CA ALA A 503 7.67 12.20 -7.70
C ALA A 503 8.32 11.32 -6.63
N PHE A 504 9.52 11.68 -6.15
CA PHE A 504 10.31 10.81 -5.28
C PHE A 504 11.00 11.57 -4.15
N VAL A 505 10.79 11.13 -2.91
CA VAL A 505 11.43 11.67 -1.70
C VAL A 505 12.32 10.62 -1.03
N PRO A 506 13.63 10.57 -1.33
CA PRO A 506 14.58 9.66 -0.71
C PRO A 506 15.32 10.31 0.45
N ALA A 507 14.69 10.40 1.62
CA ALA A 507 15.38 10.85 2.84
C ALA A 507 16.13 9.75 3.65
N PRO A 508 16.13 8.45 3.31
CA PRO A 508 17.09 7.51 3.90
C PRO A 508 18.52 7.76 3.39
N PRO A 509 19.57 7.40 4.15
CA PRO A 509 20.95 7.54 3.72
C PRO A 509 21.30 6.62 2.54
N CYS A 510 21.40 5.30 2.72
CA CYS A 510 21.88 4.42 1.65
C CYS A 510 20.73 4.00 0.71
N VAL A 511 20.66 4.60 -0.48
CA VAL A 511 19.63 4.33 -1.49
C VAL A 511 20.27 4.00 -2.84
N LEU A 512 19.86 2.90 -3.46
CA LEU A 512 20.17 2.52 -4.83
C LEU A 512 18.89 2.55 -5.68
N VAL A 513 18.87 3.38 -6.70
CA VAL A 513 17.78 3.48 -7.68
C VAL A 513 18.28 3.03 -9.04
N GLU A 514 17.56 2.10 -9.68
CA GLU A 514 17.87 1.62 -11.03
C GLU A 514 16.61 1.70 -11.91
N ASP A 515 16.76 2.22 -13.13
CA ASP A 515 15.73 2.22 -14.18
C ASP A 515 14.43 2.97 -13.81
N MET A 516 14.54 4.08 -13.06
CA MET A 516 13.39 4.90 -12.67
C MET A 516 12.95 5.85 -13.78
N ARG A 517 11.64 5.88 -14.07
CA ARG A 517 11.01 6.81 -15.02
C ARG A 517 10.09 7.79 -14.30
N ILE A 518 10.27 9.09 -14.57
CA ILE A 518 9.44 10.17 -14.04
C ILE A 518 8.86 10.96 -15.21
N PHE A 519 7.55 11.15 -15.26
CA PHE A 519 6.90 11.87 -16.35
C PHE A 519 5.80 12.84 -15.89
N ASN A 520 5.82 14.06 -16.43
CA ASN A 520 4.81 15.07 -16.19
C ASN A 520 4.57 15.34 -14.69
N THR A 521 5.64 15.67 -13.97
CA THR A 521 5.58 15.99 -12.53
C THR A 521 6.07 17.41 -12.27
N ILE A 522 5.78 17.94 -11.08
CA ILE A 522 6.37 19.23 -10.67
C ILE A 522 7.79 19.00 -10.16
N TYR A 523 8.00 18.06 -9.24
CA TYR A 523 9.31 17.73 -8.70
C TYR A 523 9.69 16.30 -9.04
N GLY A 524 10.97 16.07 -9.38
CA GLY A 524 11.53 14.74 -9.60
C GLY A 524 12.05 14.14 -8.30
N VAL A 525 13.37 14.13 -8.12
CA VAL A 525 14.00 13.81 -6.82
C VAL A 525 13.91 15.03 -5.91
N HIS A 526 13.28 14.91 -4.74
CA HIS A 526 13.00 16.03 -3.85
C HIS A 526 13.31 15.73 -2.37
N VAL A 527 13.84 16.71 -1.64
CA VAL A 527 14.25 16.62 -0.21
C VAL A 527 15.10 15.37 0.10
N PRO A 528 16.16 15.08 -0.68
CA PRO A 528 17.05 13.95 -0.42
C PRO A 528 18.08 14.26 0.67
N ASN A 529 18.60 13.21 1.33
CA ASN A 529 19.77 13.33 2.22
C ASN A 529 21.10 13.31 1.44
N TYR A 530 21.16 12.52 0.36
CA TYR A 530 22.37 12.25 -0.42
C TYR A 530 23.53 11.73 0.45
N ASP A 531 23.30 10.64 1.19
CA ASP A 531 24.30 9.99 2.05
C ASP A 531 24.58 8.55 1.58
N HIS A 532 25.43 8.38 0.57
CA HIS A 532 25.60 7.11 -0.17
C HIS A 532 24.45 6.75 -1.11
N HIS A 533 23.93 7.74 -1.82
CA HIS A 533 22.92 7.50 -2.86
C HIS A 533 23.58 7.11 -4.18
N VAL A 534 22.96 6.16 -4.87
CA VAL A 534 23.32 5.73 -6.22
C VAL A 534 22.08 5.73 -7.10
N TYR A 535 22.15 6.40 -8.25
CA TYR A 535 21.09 6.42 -9.26
C TYR A 535 21.65 5.94 -10.59
N ARG A 536 20.97 4.97 -11.21
CA ARG A 536 21.33 4.42 -12.51
C ARG A 536 20.15 4.44 -13.45
N ASN A 537 20.40 4.86 -14.70
CA ASN A 537 19.41 4.86 -15.77
C ASN A 537 18.10 5.58 -15.41
N MET A 538 18.19 6.80 -14.91
CA MET A 538 17.02 7.63 -14.66
C MET A 538 16.57 8.36 -15.93
N HIS A 539 15.26 8.39 -16.17
CA HIS A 539 14.67 9.18 -17.24
C HIS A 539 13.58 10.11 -16.69
N MET A 540 13.77 11.42 -16.83
CA MET A 540 12.86 12.46 -16.37
C MET A 540 12.31 13.24 -17.57
N ILE A 541 11.01 13.16 -17.79
CA ILE A 541 10.32 13.74 -18.94
C ILE A 541 9.31 14.79 -18.43
N ASP A 542 9.37 16.02 -18.95
CA ASP A 542 8.43 17.10 -18.59
C ASP A 542 8.33 17.36 -17.07
N VAL A 543 9.46 17.58 -16.39
CA VAL A 543 9.49 17.93 -14.96
C VAL A 543 9.58 19.45 -14.75
N LEU A 544 8.47 20.07 -14.32
CA LEU A 544 8.21 21.51 -14.49
C LEU A 544 8.71 22.41 -13.34
N GLY A 545 9.02 21.83 -12.19
CA GLY A 545 9.53 22.49 -11.01
C GLY A 545 11.01 22.18 -10.86
N GLU A 546 11.39 21.15 -10.11
CA GLU A 546 12.79 20.80 -9.86
C GLU A 546 13.05 19.33 -10.19
N PRO A 547 13.73 19.04 -11.31
CA PRO A 547 13.98 17.66 -11.73
C PRO A 547 14.86 16.89 -10.73
N PHE A 548 16.00 17.47 -10.35
CA PHE A 548 16.93 16.87 -9.41
C PHE A 548 17.30 17.91 -8.34
N ASN A 549 16.56 17.93 -7.23
CA ASN A 549 16.64 18.94 -6.17
C ASN A 549 17.94 18.84 -5.36
N ARG A 550 18.34 19.97 -4.77
CA ARG A 550 19.41 20.04 -3.75
C ARG A 550 18.92 19.39 -2.46
N GLY A 551 19.81 18.89 -1.62
CA GLY A 551 19.37 18.16 -0.42
C GLY A 551 18.63 19.06 0.58
N HIS A 552 17.48 18.58 1.05
CA HIS A 552 16.58 19.31 1.96
C HIS A 552 16.15 20.72 1.51
N ASP A 553 15.96 20.91 0.21
CA ASP A 553 15.49 22.16 -0.39
C ASP A 553 16.28 23.38 0.11
N ASP A 554 15.64 24.33 0.80
CA ASP A 554 16.31 25.52 1.30
C ASP A 554 17.40 25.23 2.32
N ARG A 555 17.47 24.06 2.94
CA ARG A 555 18.63 23.76 3.80
C ARG A 555 19.89 23.51 2.97
N SER A 556 19.75 23.05 1.73
CA SER A 556 20.84 22.81 0.78
C SER A 556 21.93 21.88 1.33
N ILE A 557 21.54 20.84 2.09
CA ILE A 557 22.45 19.95 2.81
C ILE A 557 22.71 18.68 2.00
N GLN A 558 23.97 18.26 1.89
CA GLN A 558 24.33 16.90 1.46
C GLN A 558 25.24 16.25 2.50
N TYR A 559 24.90 15.03 2.91
CA TYR A 559 25.62 14.35 3.99
C TYR A 559 26.74 13.42 3.53
N GLY A 560 26.75 12.98 2.28
CA GLY A 560 27.73 12.00 1.83
C GLY A 560 27.84 11.93 0.30
N PRO A 561 28.41 10.84 -0.23
CA PRO A 561 28.62 10.71 -1.66
C PRO A 561 27.29 10.45 -2.39
N LEU A 562 27.13 11.11 -3.54
CA LEU A 562 26.07 10.89 -4.51
C LEU A 562 26.72 10.41 -5.82
N THR A 563 26.25 9.28 -6.35
CA THR A 563 26.66 8.78 -7.67
C THR A 563 25.45 8.67 -8.59
N VAL A 564 25.53 9.27 -9.77
CA VAL A 564 24.50 9.19 -10.81
C VAL A 564 25.16 8.76 -12.11
N ASP A 565 24.71 7.64 -12.67
CA ASP A 565 25.19 7.13 -13.96
C ASP A 565 24.01 6.87 -14.91
N GLY A 566 23.91 7.67 -15.97
CA GLY A 566 22.80 7.61 -16.91
C GLY A 566 21.58 8.37 -16.40
N LEU A 567 21.59 9.70 -16.54
CA LEU A 567 20.47 10.57 -16.22
C LEU A 567 20.04 11.32 -17.48
N THR A 568 18.83 11.06 -17.96
CA THR A 568 18.27 11.73 -19.14
C THR A 568 17.17 12.68 -18.72
N PHE A 569 17.28 13.94 -19.14
CA PHE A 569 16.21 14.92 -19.10
C PHE A 569 15.62 15.08 -20.50
N GLU A 570 14.31 14.95 -20.62
CA GLU A 570 13.59 15.07 -21.88
C GLU A 570 12.47 16.13 -21.78
N GLY A 571 12.29 16.90 -22.84
CA GLY A 571 11.16 17.82 -22.96
C GLY A 571 11.27 19.06 -22.06
N LYS A 572 10.16 19.38 -21.38
CA LYS A 572 9.95 20.60 -20.60
C LYS A 572 10.48 20.45 -19.18
N CYS A 573 11.81 20.47 -19.03
CA CYS A 573 12.44 20.49 -17.70
C CYS A 573 12.87 21.90 -17.30
N ALA A 574 12.27 22.42 -16.22
CA ALA A 574 12.50 23.78 -15.69
C ALA A 574 13.36 23.79 -14.43
N ASN A 575 13.70 25.02 -14.02
CA ASN A 575 14.75 25.31 -13.06
C ASN A 575 16.05 24.64 -13.51
N PRO A 576 17.19 24.92 -12.86
CA PRO A 576 18.33 24.06 -13.14
C PRO A 576 17.97 22.59 -13.03
N LEU A 577 18.41 21.82 -14.02
CA LEU A 577 18.06 20.41 -14.11
C LEU A 577 18.65 19.63 -12.93
N ILE A 578 19.85 20.03 -12.48
CA ILE A 578 20.53 19.56 -11.28
C ILE A 578 20.76 20.74 -10.35
N GLN A 579 20.19 20.66 -9.16
CA GLN A 579 20.44 21.62 -8.09
C GLN A 579 21.61 21.17 -7.21
N ILE A 580 22.47 22.12 -6.86
CA ILE A 580 23.65 21.92 -6.01
C ILE A 580 23.26 22.09 -4.55
N SER A 581 23.71 21.18 -3.69
CA SER A 581 23.77 21.37 -2.24
C SER A 581 24.97 22.24 -1.87
N ASP A 582 24.76 23.25 -1.03
CA ASP A 582 25.80 24.20 -0.61
C ASP A 582 26.42 23.85 0.75
N ASP A 583 25.77 23.01 1.56
CA ASP A 583 26.16 22.70 2.94
C ASP A 583 26.63 21.24 3.08
N ASN A 584 27.87 21.06 3.55
CA ASN A 584 28.54 19.76 3.72
C ASN A 584 28.90 19.50 5.19
N PRO A 585 27.93 19.13 6.04
CA PRO A 585 28.14 18.97 7.48
C PRO A 585 29.06 17.81 7.88
N THR A 586 29.28 16.83 7.01
CA THR A 586 30.13 15.66 7.29
C THR A 586 31.55 15.81 6.76
N GLY A 587 31.77 16.76 5.84
CA GLY A 587 33.01 16.90 5.09
C GLY A 587 33.26 15.79 4.05
N THR A 588 32.34 14.85 3.88
CA THR A 588 32.48 13.73 2.93
C THR A 588 31.59 13.87 1.70
N ALA A 589 30.76 14.93 1.62
CA ALA A 589 29.87 15.13 0.49
C ALA A 589 30.62 15.41 -0.80
N VAL A 590 30.28 14.64 -1.84
CA VAL A 590 30.73 14.82 -3.21
C VAL A 590 29.70 14.22 -4.15
N SER A 591 29.45 14.87 -5.29
CA SER A 591 28.48 14.39 -6.26
C SER A 591 29.14 14.07 -7.60
N HIS A 592 28.96 12.83 -8.06
CA HIS A 592 29.47 12.34 -9.33
C HIS A 592 28.31 12.07 -10.29
N PHE A 593 28.36 12.70 -11.46
CA PHE A 593 27.37 12.54 -12.52
C PHE A 593 28.08 12.09 -13.79
N LYS A 594 27.70 10.93 -14.32
CA LYS A 594 28.20 10.35 -15.56
C LYS A 594 27.04 10.10 -16.51
N ASN A 595 27.30 10.21 -17.81
CA ASN A 595 26.31 9.94 -18.87
C ASN A 595 25.02 10.77 -18.72
N VAL A 596 25.14 12.06 -18.39
CA VAL A 596 24.00 12.99 -18.31
C VAL A 596 23.62 13.47 -19.71
N LYS A 597 22.33 13.38 -20.05
CA LYS A 597 21.79 13.76 -21.36
C LYS A 597 20.63 14.72 -21.20
N VAL A 598 20.53 15.68 -22.12
CA VAL A 598 19.38 16.58 -22.26
C VAL A 598 18.91 16.47 -23.70
N VAL A 599 17.70 15.95 -23.91
CA VAL A 599 17.17 15.61 -25.23
C VAL A 599 15.81 16.26 -25.47
N ASN A 600 15.45 16.46 -26.73
CA ASN A 600 14.15 16.99 -27.17
C ASN A 600 13.69 18.26 -26.41
N ARG A 601 14.64 19.10 -25.99
CA ARG A 601 14.37 20.27 -25.15
C ARG A 601 13.85 21.44 -25.99
N PRO A 602 12.63 21.95 -25.74
CA PRO A 602 12.12 23.08 -26.51
C PRO A 602 12.91 24.36 -26.22
N GLN A 603 13.07 25.23 -27.23
CA GLN A 603 13.88 26.46 -27.14
C GLN A 603 13.52 27.35 -25.94
N LYS A 604 12.22 27.51 -25.62
CA LYS A 604 11.76 28.29 -24.45
C LYS A 604 12.35 27.81 -23.11
N TRP A 605 12.73 26.54 -23.04
CA TRP A 605 13.25 25.91 -21.84
C TRP A 605 14.78 25.87 -21.80
N SER A 606 15.48 26.23 -22.88
CA SER A 606 16.95 26.27 -22.92
C SER A 606 17.57 27.30 -21.98
N LYS A 607 16.79 28.28 -21.52
CA LYS A 607 17.20 29.28 -20.53
C LYS A 607 17.62 28.69 -19.17
N TYR A 608 17.16 27.48 -18.84
CA TYR A 608 17.57 26.84 -17.59
C TYR A 608 18.86 26.05 -17.78
N THR A 609 19.80 26.28 -16.88
CA THR A 609 21.15 25.67 -16.90
C THR A 609 21.12 24.20 -16.50
N LEU A 610 22.17 23.46 -16.83
CA LEU A 610 22.27 22.07 -16.41
C LEU A 610 22.49 21.95 -14.89
N VAL A 611 23.41 22.73 -14.32
CA VAL A 611 23.78 22.66 -12.91
C VAL A 611 23.76 24.05 -12.26
N ASN A 612 23.09 24.18 -11.10
CA ASN A 612 22.92 25.47 -10.44
C ASN A 612 22.47 25.36 -8.95
N LEU A 613 22.50 26.44 -8.16
CA LEU A 613 21.99 26.49 -6.78
C LEU A 613 20.45 26.44 -6.64
N GLY A 614 19.69 26.56 -7.74
CA GLY A 614 18.23 26.67 -7.69
C GLY A 614 17.70 28.10 -7.60
N VAL A 615 16.38 28.20 -7.43
CA VAL A 615 15.66 29.47 -7.23
C VAL A 615 15.62 29.84 -5.75
N SER A 616 15.16 31.05 -5.43
CA SER A 616 15.15 31.57 -4.06
C SER A 616 14.18 30.82 -3.14
N PRO A 617 14.51 30.65 -1.84
CA PRO A 617 15.71 31.19 -1.19
C PRO A 617 17.01 30.42 -1.50
N ARG A 618 18.12 31.16 -1.44
CA ARG A 618 19.48 30.66 -1.60
C ARG A 618 20.25 30.95 -0.33
N PRO A 619 19.96 30.26 0.78
CA PRO A 619 20.66 30.51 2.02
C PRO A 619 22.15 30.21 1.87
N GLY A 620 22.97 30.88 2.69
CA GLY A 620 24.40 30.64 2.71
C GLY A 620 24.72 29.25 3.29
N PRO A 621 25.87 28.67 2.93
CA PRO A 621 26.36 27.47 3.59
C PRO A 621 26.49 27.71 5.09
N LYS A 622 26.13 26.70 5.90
CA LYS A 622 26.23 26.78 7.38
C LYS A 622 27.56 26.22 7.87
N THR A 623 28.21 25.43 7.04
CA THR A 623 29.52 24.84 7.24
C THR A 623 30.53 25.54 6.33
N PRO A 624 31.84 25.50 6.66
CA PRO A 624 32.87 26.07 5.79
C PRO A 624 33.14 25.22 4.55
N LEU A 625 32.54 24.02 4.47
CA LEU A 625 32.79 23.03 3.43
C LEU A 625 31.66 23.06 2.40
N GLY A 626 32.04 23.18 1.13
CA GLY A 626 31.12 23.06 0.01
C GLY A 626 30.93 21.62 -0.45
N VAL A 627 30.06 21.44 -1.43
CA VAL A 627 29.87 20.17 -2.13
C VAL A 627 30.35 20.32 -3.58
N PRO A 628 31.46 19.66 -3.98
CA PRO A 628 31.87 19.63 -5.37
C PRO A 628 30.98 18.68 -6.19
N ILE A 629 30.60 19.11 -7.39
CA ILE A 629 29.95 18.28 -8.39
C ILE A 629 30.93 17.98 -9.52
N TYR A 630 31.12 16.72 -9.85
CA TYR A 630 31.89 16.27 -11.00
C TYR A 630 30.94 15.76 -12.08
N LEU A 631 30.89 16.47 -13.22
CA LEU A 631 30.29 15.97 -14.44
C LEU A 631 31.37 15.28 -15.27
N HIS A 632 31.32 13.95 -15.28
CA HIS A 632 32.29 13.15 -15.98
C HIS A 632 32.13 13.28 -17.49
N ASP A 633 33.27 13.33 -18.18
CA ASP A 633 33.40 13.41 -19.65
C ASP A 633 32.69 14.61 -20.31
N TYR A 634 32.31 15.64 -19.54
CA TYR A 634 31.62 16.82 -20.04
C TYR A 634 32.43 17.58 -21.10
N TYR A 635 33.76 17.62 -20.96
CA TYR A 635 34.67 18.26 -21.93
C TYR A 635 35.32 17.25 -22.90
N GLY A 636 34.74 16.05 -23.01
CA GLY A 636 35.28 14.92 -23.75
C GLY A 636 35.83 13.81 -22.85
N PRO A 637 36.19 12.64 -23.40
CA PRO A 637 36.62 11.48 -22.64
C PRO A 637 37.79 11.78 -21.68
N GLY A 638 37.64 11.41 -20.40
CA GLY A 638 38.63 11.64 -19.34
C GLY A 638 38.72 13.10 -18.85
N ARG A 639 37.90 14.01 -19.38
CA ARG A 639 37.91 15.43 -19.05
C ARG A 639 36.60 15.85 -18.38
N HIS A 640 36.68 16.13 -17.09
CA HIS A 640 35.50 16.38 -16.27
C HIS A 640 35.29 17.88 -16.05
N ALA A 641 34.03 18.29 -15.88
CA ALA A 641 33.73 19.59 -15.31
C ALA A 641 33.58 19.45 -13.79
N LYS A 642 34.46 20.10 -13.03
CA LYS A 642 34.27 20.32 -11.59
C LYS A 642 33.44 21.58 -11.41
N VAL A 643 32.21 21.43 -10.94
CA VAL A 643 31.25 22.51 -10.67
C VAL A 643 31.18 22.74 -9.17
N VAL A 644 31.37 23.99 -8.75
CA VAL A 644 31.37 24.38 -7.34
C VAL A 644 30.50 25.60 -7.14
N SER A 645 29.87 25.71 -5.98
CA SER A 645 29.21 26.94 -5.56
C SER A 645 30.20 28.10 -5.50
N SER A 646 29.81 29.28 -5.97
CA SER A 646 30.65 30.48 -5.81
C SER A 646 30.84 30.91 -4.35
N ARG A 647 30.08 30.30 -3.43
CA ARG A 647 30.12 30.53 -1.99
C ARG A 647 31.03 29.56 -1.24
N ALA A 648 31.41 28.44 -1.87
CA ALA A 648 32.29 27.43 -1.30
C ALA A 648 33.76 27.88 -1.38
N LYS A 649 34.19 28.66 -0.40
CA LYS A 649 35.55 29.25 -0.38
C LYS A 649 36.65 28.19 -0.32
N ASP A 650 36.39 27.11 0.40
CA ASP A 650 37.23 25.92 0.50
C ASP A 650 37.50 25.29 -0.87
N LEU A 651 36.50 25.25 -1.77
CA LEU A 651 36.63 24.64 -3.09
C LEU A 651 37.24 25.58 -4.13
N ILE A 652 37.02 26.89 -4.01
CA ILE A 652 37.57 27.89 -4.95
C ILE A 652 39.08 28.10 -4.74
N GLY A 653 39.56 27.86 -3.51
CA GLY A 653 40.98 27.97 -3.16
C GLY A 653 41.85 26.77 -3.57
N ASP A 654 41.34 25.83 -4.35
CA ASP A 654 42.00 24.55 -4.67
C ASP A 654 43.06 24.61 -5.79
N GLY A 655 43.40 25.82 -6.26
CA GLY A 655 44.36 26.04 -7.34
C GLY A 655 43.78 25.96 -8.77
N ASN A 656 42.50 25.60 -8.95
CA ASN A 656 41.86 25.59 -10.26
C ASN A 656 41.32 26.97 -10.68
N GLN A 657 41.26 27.21 -11.99
CA GLN A 657 40.65 28.42 -12.54
C GLN A 657 39.16 28.22 -12.83
N TYR A 658 38.32 28.82 -12.00
CA TYR A 658 36.86 28.73 -12.10
C TYR A 658 36.23 29.90 -12.86
N ARG A 659 35.34 29.58 -13.82
CA ARG A 659 34.56 30.56 -14.59
C ARG A 659 33.09 30.19 -14.69
N ALA A 660 32.25 31.18 -14.99
CA ALA A 660 30.90 30.92 -15.48
C ALA A 660 30.99 30.20 -16.84
N ALA A 661 30.14 29.18 -17.05
CA ALA A 661 30.17 28.39 -18.29
C ALA A 661 28.75 28.10 -18.78
N PRO A 662 28.07 29.03 -19.47
CA PRO A 662 26.79 28.73 -20.12
C PRO A 662 26.96 27.68 -21.22
N PRO A 663 26.03 26.71 -21.40
CA PRO A 663 24.78 26.51 -20.65
C PRO A 663 24.92 25.61 -19.40
N LEU A 664 26.15 25.18 -19.06
CA LEU A 664 26.41 24.33 -17.90
C LEU A 664 26.04 25.04 -16.59
N THR A 665 26.54 26.25 -16.37
CA THR A 665 26.26 27.09 -15.20
C THR A 665 25.77 28.50 -15.59
N GLY A 666 25.30 29.28 -14.59
CA GLY A 666 24.87 30.68 -14.77
C GLY A 666 26.03 31.69 -14.87
N THR A 667 25.72 32.93 -15.27
CA THR A 667 26.72 33.97 -15.64
C THR A 667 27.13 34.95 -14.53
N ASN A 668 26.42 35.05 -13.41
CA ASN A 668 26.72 36.05 -12.34
C ASN A 668 27.55 35.49 -11.18
N ARG A 669 28.07 36.38 -10.30
CA ARG A 669 28.96 36.04 -9.16
C ARG A 669 28.37 35.12 -8.08
N ALA A 670 27.05 34.91 -8.04
CA ALA A 670 26.34 34.12 -7.04
C ALA A 670 25.88 32.74 -7.55
N TRP A 671 26.35 32.33 -8.74
CA TRP A 671 26.03 31.06 -9.38
C TRP A 671 27.24 30.13 -9.36
N PRO A 672 27.09 28.81 -9.53
CA PRO A 672 28.24 27.94 -9.55
C PRO A 672 29.15 28.23 -10.74
N LYS A 673 30.44 27.94 -10.56
CA LYS A 673 31.47 28.05 -11.57
C LYS A 673 31.99 26.67 -11.93
N SER A 674 32.57 26.53 -13.12
CA SER A 674 33.22 25.28 -13.55
C SER A 674 34.69 25.48 -13.91
N ALA A 675 35.46 24.42 -13.72
CA ALA A 675 36.83 24.26 -14.22
C ALA A 675 36.98 22.88 -14.90
N ASN A 676 37.83 22.77 -15.91
CA ASN A 676 38.24 21.48 -16.47
C ASN A 676 39.32 20.91 -15.56
N SER A 677 39.06 19.81 -14.87
CA SER A 677 39.97 19.22 -13.88
C SER A 677 40.44 17.83 -14.31
N SER A 678 41.69 17.49 -13.99
CA SER A 678 42.21 16.12 -14.08
C SER A 678 41.44 15.17 -13.16
N SER A 679 41.37 13.90 -13.55
CA SER A 679 40.45 12.91 -13.00
C SER A 679 40.53 12.74 -11.48
N PRO A 680 39.44 12.96 -10.72
CA PRO A 680 39.26 12.26 -9.46
C PRO A 680 38.95 10.81 -9.81
N THR A 681 39.72 9.87 -9.28
CA THR A 681 39.48 8.43 -9.43
C THR A 681 38.04 8.11 -9.02
N CYS A 682 37.18 7.91 -10.01
CA CYS A 682 35.78 7.55 -9.80
C CYS A 682 35.75 6.05 -9.50
N SER A 683 35.91 5.67 -8.24
CA SER A 683 35.54 4.33 -7.79
C SER A 683 34.02 4.26 -7.72
N ILE A 684 33.33 4.19 -8.88
CA ILE A 684 31.95 3.73 -8.93
C ILE A 684 31.97 2.35 -8.26
N PRO A 685 31.27 2.12 -7.14
CA PRO A 685 31.18 0.79 -6.58
C PRO A 685 30.44 -0.08 -7.62
N SER A 686 31.19 -0.81 -8.43
CA SER A 686 30.66 -1.70 -9.47
C SER A 686 30.01 -2.95 -8.89
N THR A 687 30.00 -3.11 -7.56
CA THR A 687 29.50 -4.32 -6.91
C THR A 687 29.00 -3.99 -5.51
N ILE A 688 27.74 -3.56 -5.41
CA ILE A 688 26.93 -3.98 -4.25
C ILE A 688 26.45 -5.38 -4.63
N CYS A 689 27.30 -6.39 -4.38
CA CYS A 689 26.90 -7.78 -4.48
C CYS A 689 25.87 -8.04 -3.39
N LEU A 690 24.59 -7.99 -3.74
CA LEU A 690 23.52 -8.53 -2.91
C LEU A 690 23.68 -10.07 -2.92
N ARG A 691 24.32 -10.62 -1.90
CA ARG A 691 24.01 -12.00 -1.50
C ARG A 691 22.67 -11.90 -0.79
N LEU A 692 21.59 -12.26 -1.50
CA LEU A 692 20.35 -12.62 -0.83
C LEU A 692 20.66 -13.82 0.09
N PRO A 693 20.24 -13.82 1.37
CA PRO A 693 20.24 -15.04 2.17
C PRO A 693 19.32 -16.10 1.56
#